data_AF-A0A7V0MZU9-F1
#
_entry.id   AF-A0A7V0MZU9-F1
#
_cell.length_a   1.000
_cell.length_b   1.000
_cell.length_c   1.000
_cell.angle_alpha   90.00
_cell.angle_beta   90.00
_cell.angle_gamma   90.00
#
_symmetry.space_group_name_H-M   'P 1'
#
loop_
_entity.id
_entity.type
_entity.pdbx_description
1 polymer ?
#
loop_
_entity_poly.entity_id
_entity_poly.type
_entity_poly.pdbx_seq_one_letter_code
_entity_poly.pdbx_strand_id
1 'polypeptide(L)'
;MKKVVFFILFVTFFLFIFLSFPVLSRSNLISSSDSSGKSSPAFLQDFRLKITDLSFSDLFFSSSERKSKNSFLSENFNLKIKGKKVIGIKYTHFDYLSPQARKEKPSSTVEINQKLQFSAKGSIGDRITVNVNYDDTAPRSEQQKINLVYRGRKNDIIQEVALGDIKLALPKTEFTSYNKSLFGARLKAKWKDFYLTGIGSVTRGISEVKTFTGKTTTEEKEIPDTAYTKRTYFKVFFDQMDKYPPEFFGPFSYTQGTVEVWIDDQNGTNNISGVTTHMTVIGEPVNGATDTYTGYFDLQYPGQDYTVDYSKGIIKFNKSIGEQYVIALAYKDADGNRHPASGYRMIMKGPDDKYYKYRLWDYYYLGSQRISQDGFVLQIKDLSDNIVYDWENPDRYPDYKVNVDFDFGIAQVVKPTSPVTAETYYKPFPDAYPPDSLHRYTIYTRYTHSVGVYLLHPDIVPESERVYVNGKLLTRDKDYLIDYSSGYLSFVDPNLIGSDTKIRVEYEWMPVMGGQATFMGGRIEYKPGRIFSLGSTFLSQSASPADKIPPLGLSPASHKVWEADLNLNFRPNLGSLWKGNFPLGILFTGELSHSNINPNTFGAGMLEDFSTSKVEDPLPLGKDSWRLGSQPPDVDFNLRDKVTISDERIKAEDVNPSWSSNEITVLKLTYDFTGTDNWDSVTCPISPVGKDYSHMKYLEVWVKGIPDDVKVYLDIGIVNEDVDGDGILDTEDVNGDGILNPGEDTGIMLGDRLIGKDNGKLDTEDLDRDGILDTTENFSTYLLSSEYKKEFSTGWCKYTIPLSDYISGSTSWDLVKNLVKDIRIWVKGSNWSGTIEFARIITFGDRWQKSNVEVKGVNNYDDPDFPNPFDSPEFRSYYKRMYKSTKTSEGKWKKESALSLLPISGDTSGYIQQTFISARDFSNYRQINFWIYQSKGEGNFYLKFGQDVETNYYSYTTALSSVTCNQWVKIQIPFSQLEIEGSPSFSEIKQIRIGFDGVTTCTPIYIDDIYLTGVSEKNGWAQRYIVRTNFSRFLTLTTEYK
;
A
#
# COMPACT_ATOMS: atom_id res chain seq x y z
N MET A 1 10.72 39.77 -38.79
CA MET A 1 11.59 38.82 -38.05
C MET A 1 12.18 39.40 -36.75
N LYS A 2 12.82 40.59 -36.72
CA LYS A 2 13.58 41.07 -35.53
C LYS A 2 12.79 41.70 -34.33
N LYS A 3 11.51 42.10 -34.43
CA LYS A 3 10.72 42.69 -33.30
C LYS A 3 9.64 41.76 -32.69
N VAL A 4 9.26 40.72 -33.41
CA VAL A 4 8.14 39.83 -33.06
C VAL A 4 8.62 38.58 -32.33
N VAL A 5 9.77 38.05 -32.75
CA VAL A 5 10.56 37.08 -31.95
C VAL A 5 10.97 37.70 -30.61
N PHE A 6 11.22 39.01 -30.55
CA PHE A 6 11.59 39.77 -29.36
C PHE A 6 10.43 39.91 -28.32
N PHE A 7 9.18 40.16 -28.75
CA PHE A 7 8.00 40.17 -27.87
C PHE A 7 7.56 38.77 -27.42
N ILE A 8 7.72 37.75 -28.30
CA ILE A 8 7.52 36.33 -27.97
C ILE A 8 8.52 35.87 -26.91
N LEU A 9 9.79 36.29 -26.97
CA LEU A 9 10.79 36.04 -25.91
C LEU A 9 10.53 36.86 -24.63
N PHE A 10 10.00 38.08 -24.72
CA PHE A 10 9.85 39.00 -23.57
C PHE A 10 8.62 38.74 -22.69
N VAL A 11 7.54 38.17 -23.22
CA VAL A 11 6.38 37.70 -22.42
C VAL A 11 6.59 36.27 -21.90
N THR A 12 7.29 35.41 -22.66
CA THR A 12 7.87 34.16 -22.13
C THR A 12 8.77 34.46 -20.93
N PHE A 13 9.49 35.59 -20.96
CA PHE A 13 10.33 36.10 -19.88
C PHE A 13 9.56 36.66 -18.66
N PHE A 14 8.30 37.11 -18.75
CA PHE A 14 7.56 37.68 -17.59
C PHE A 14 6.51 36.75 -16.96
N LEU A 15 5.90 35.83 -17.73
CA LEU A 15 4.97 34.83 -17.16
C LEU A 15 5.70 33.66 -16.47
N PHE A 16 6.89 33.31 -16.95
CA PHE A 16 7.79 32.36 -16.28
C PHE A 16 8.27 32.89 -14.91
N ILE A 17 8.36 34.21 -14.76
CA ILE A 17 8.78 34.93 -13.53
C ILE A 17 7.68 34.93 -12.44
N PHE A 18 6.39 34.80 -12.77
CA PHE A 18 5.31 34.99 -11.78
C PHE A 18 4.62 33.70 -11.28
N LEU A 19 4.78 32.55 -11.92
CA LEU A 19 4.02 31.35 -11.56
C LEU A 19 4.83 30.04 -11.55
N SER A 20 6.14 30.12 -11.78
CA SER A 20 7.09 29.10 -11.32
C SER A 20 7.25 29.13 -9.78
N PHE A 21 6.29 29.69 -9.04
CA PHE A 21 6.22 29.55 -7.59
C PHE A 21 5.82 28.11 -7.28
N PRO A 22 6.61 27.39 -6.48
CA PRO A 22 6.33 26.02 -6.14
C PRO A 22 5.05 25.98 -5.29
N VAL A 23 3.99 25.36 -5.80
CA VAL A 23 3.03 24.67 -4.94
C VAL A 23 3.70 23.35 -4.54
N LEU A 24 4.65 23.46 -3.63
CA LEU A 24 4.79 22.44 -2.62
C LEU A 24 3.83 22.90 -1.52
N SER A 25 2.75 22.17 -1.28
CA SER A 25 2.12 22.21 0.04
C SER A 25 3.10 21.59 1.05
N ARG A 26 4.21 22.29 1.32
CA ARG A 26 4.81 22.20 2.63
C ARG A 26 4.04 23.20 3.46
N SER A 27 3.20 22.68 4.34
CA SER A 27 2.93 23.33 5.62
C SER A 27 4.30 23.68 6.22
N ASN A 28 4.80 24.88 5.95
CA ASN A 28 5.95 25.40 6.68
C ASN A 28 5.43 25.73 8.07
N LEU A 29 5.46 24.73 8.94
CA LEU A 29 5.38 24.92 10.39
C LEU A 29 6.59 25.74 10.79
N ILE A 30 6.40 27.04 10.96
CA ILE A 30 7.38 27.88 11.65
C ILE A 30 6.95 27.89 13.10
N SER A 31 7.52 26.99 13.90
CA SER A 31 7.42 27.08 15.36
C SER A 31 8.43 28.14 15.83
N SER A 32 7.97 29.33 16.15
CA SER A 32 8.80 30.30 16.88
C SER A 32 8.57 30.12 18.37
N SER A 33 9.59 29.66 19.10
CA SER A 33 9.62 29.75 20.56
C SER A 33 10.04 31.16 20.95
N ASP A 34 9.08 32.06 21.19
CA ASP A 34 9.41 33.40 21.67
C ASP A 34 9.10 33.53 23.17
N SER A 35 10.13 33.85 23.95
CA SER A 35 10.06 34.04 25.39
C SER A 35 9.92 35.53 25.69
N SER A 36 8.69 36.01 25.89
CA SER A 36 8.49 37.31 26.53
C SER A 36 7.34 37.24 27.52
N GLY A 37 7.70 37.17 28.81
CA GLY A 37 6.75 37.25 29.91
C GLY A 37 6.30 38.69 30.11
N LYS A 38 5.01 38.95 29.85
CA LYS A 38 4.25 40.01 30.52
C LYS A 38 2.80 39.56 30.69
N SER A 39 2.35 39.57 31.94
CA SER A 39 0.99 39.28 32.38
C SER A 39 0.03 40.39 31.98
N SER A 40 -1.10 40.01 31.37
CA SER A 40 -2.32 40.81 31.21
C SER A 40 -3.50 39.85 30.98
N PRO A 41 -4.73 40.19 31.43
CA PRO A 41 -5.82 39.23 31.58
C PRO A 41 -6.41 38.79 30.23
N ALA A 42 -6.79 37.52 30.17
CA ALA A 42 -7.26 36.82 28.98
C ALA A 42 -8.60 37.35 28.45
N PHE A 43 -8.65 37.53 27.13
CA PHE A 43 -9.87 37.68 26.34
C PHE A 43 -9.78 36.61 25.24
N LEU A 44 -10.77 35.72 25.12
CA LEU A 44 -10.90 34.86 23.94
C LEU A 44 -11.18 35.77 22.74
N GLN A 45 -10.14 36.11 21.99
CA GLN A 45 -10.27 36.93 20.80
C GLN A 45 -10.00 36.05 19.58
N ASP A 46 -11.07 35.50 19.00
CA ASP A 46 -11.04 34.91 17.66
C ASP A 46 -10.80 36.05 16.66
N PHE A 47 -9.53 36.42 16.44
CA PHE A 47 -9.16 37.51 15.54
C PHE A 47 -9.21 37.03 14.09
N ARG A 48 -10.42 36.95 13.53
CA ARG A 48 -10.62 36.65 12.11
C ARG A 48 -10.40 37.90 11.27
N LEU A 49 -9.15 38.18 10.91
CA LEU A 49 -8.85 39.22 9.92
C LEU A 49 -9.12 38.66 8.51
N LYS A 50 -10.39 38.73 8.08
CA LYS A 50 -10.79 38.40 6.70
C LYS A 50 -10.47 39.61 5.82
N ILE A 51 -9.32 39.61 5.14
CA ILE A 51 -9.11 40.50 3.99
C ILE A 51 -9.95 39.93 2.84
N THR A 52 -11.22 40.33 2.80
CA THR A 52 -12.14 39.94 1.72
C THR A 52 -11.94 40.83 0.52
N ASP A 53 -11.60 40.19 -0.60
CA ASP A 53 -11.65 40.68 -1.98
C ASP A 53 -10.68 41.81 -2.38
N LEU A 54 -9.56 41.41 -2.99
CA LEU A 54 -8.92 42.20 -4.05
C LEU A 54 -9.45 41.69 -5.40
N SER A 55 -10.59 42.24 -5.85
CA SER A 55 -11.06 42.02 -7.22
C SER A 55 -10.35 42.99 -8.17
N PHE A 56 -9.54 42.47 -9.10
CA PHE A 56 -9.10 43.26 -10.25
C PHE A 56 -10.21 43.22 -11.31
N SER A 57 -11.16 44.15 -11.25
CA SER A 57 -12.14 44.35 -12.32
C SER A 57 -11.70 45.50 -13.23
N ASP A 58 -11.50 45.18 -14.51
CA ASP A 58 -11.38 46.07 -15.66
C ASP A 58 -10.20 47.06 -15.67
N LEU A 59 -8.99 46.55 -15.92
CA LEU A 59 -7.88 47.35 -16.48
C LEU A 59 -8.04 47.48 -18.00
N PHE A 60 -8.79 48.49 -18.44
CA PHE A 60 -8.81 48.91 -19.85
C PHE A 60 -7.55 49.75 -20.16
N PHE A 61 -6.57 49.16 -20.85
CA PHE A 61 -5.54 49.97 -21.52
C PHE A 61 -6.08 50.48 -22.86
N SER A 62 -6.71 51.65 -22.84
CA SER A 62 -6.98 52.45 -24.04
C SER A 62 -5.98 53.62 -24.05
N SER A 63 -4.90 53.53 -24.84
CA SER A 63 -4.01 54.68 -25.05
C SER A 63 -4.61 55.63 -26.08
N SER A 64 -5.27 56.71 -25.64
CA SER A 64 -5.59 57.86 -26.52
C SER A 64 -4.53 58.96 -26.35
N GLU A 65 -3.80 59.20 -27.44
CA GLU A 65 -3.07 60.41 -27.83
C GLU A 65 -2.25 61.20 -26.79
N ARG A 66 -0.92 61.07 -26.90
CA ARG A 66 -0.01 62.23 -27.00
C ARG A 66 1.12 61.90 -27.98
N LYS A 67 1.25 62.74 -29.01
CA LYS A 67 2.30 62.66 -30.04
C LYS A 67 3.68 62.74 -29.41
N SER A 68 4.27 61.58 -29.14
CA SER A 68 5.70 61.39 -28.93
C SER A 68 6.23 60.59 -30.11
N LYS A 69 7.11 61.20 -30.91
CA LYS A 69 7.83 60.55 -32.01
C LYS A 69 8.83 59.55 -31.42
N ASN A 70 8.35 58.36 -31.06
CA ASN A 70 9.03 57.07 -31.01
C ASN A 70 8.19 56.09 -30.18
N SER A 71 7.07 55.59 -30.72
CA SER A 71 6.38 54.45 -30.14
C SER A 71 5.94 53.46 -31.23
N PHE A 72 6.42 52.23 -31.12
CA PHE A 72 6.12 51.09 -32.00
C PHE A 72 4.91 50.26 -31.48
N LEU A 73 3.99 50.89 -30.73
CA LEU A 73 2.88 50.21 -30.02
C LEU A 73 1.51 50.59 -30.62
N SER A 74 1.25 50.17 -31.87
CA SER A 74 -0.06 50.39 -32.52
C SER A 74 -0.69 49.11 -33.08
N GLU A 75 -0.41 47.93 -32.50
CA GLU A 75 -1.15 46.72 -32.86
C GLU A 75 -2.21 46.42 -31.79
N ASN A 76 -3.47 46.26 -32.22
CA ASN A 76 -4.64 46.06 -31.37
C ASN A 76 -4.41 44.93 -30.35
N PHE A 77 -4.31 45.30 -29.07
CA PHE A 77 -4.20 44.38 -27.95
C PHE A 77 -5.59 44.20 -27.33
N ASN A 78 -6.20 43.03 -27.50
CA ASN A 78 -7.54 42.73 -26.97
C ASN A 78 -7.46 41.49 -26.09
N LEU A 79 -7.00 41.66 -24.85
CA LEU A 79 -6.87 40.61 -23.85
C LEU A 79 -7.79 40.90 -22.66
N LYS A 80 -8.72 40.00 -22.37
CA LYS A 80 -9.58 40.05 -21.18
C LYS A 80 -8.98 39.17 -20.10
N ILE A 81 -8.64 39.75 -18.97
CA ILE A 81 -8.10 39.04 -17.80
C ILE A 81 -9.14 39.13 -16.68
N LYS A 82 -9.44 38.00 -16.05
CA LYS A 82 -10.31 37.86 -14.89
C LYS A 82 -9.62 36.96 -13.88
N GLY A 83 -9.74 37.24 -12.60
CA GLY A 83 -9.21 36.33 -11.59
C GLY A 83 -9.54 36.75 -10.18
N LYS A 84 -9.36 35.82 -9.26
CA LYS A 84 -9.52 35.96 -7.82
C LYS A 84 -8.37 35.23 -7.14
N LYS A 85 -7.61 35.93 -6.31
CA LYS A 85 -6.64 35.33 -5.40
C LYS A 85 -7.15 35.50 -3.98
N VAL A 86 -7.34 34.40 -3.26
CA VAL A 86 -7.71 34.36 -1.85
C VAL A 86 -6.48 33.90 -1.08
N ILE A 87 -6.10 34.66 -0.05
CA ILE A 87 -5.06 34.28 0.90
C ILE A 87 -5.74 34.25 2.27
N GLY A 88 -5.95 33.06 2.82
CA GLY A 88 -6.41 32.86 4.18
C GLY A 88 -5.20 32.62 5.07
N ILE A 89 -5.07 33.39 6.14
CA ILE A 89 -4.09 33.15 7.19
C ILE A 89 -4.88 32.75 8.42
N LYS A 90 -4.64 31.55 8.93
CA LYS A 90 -5.19 31.08 10.20
C LYS A 90 -4.05 31.02 11.20
N TYR A 91 -4.17 31.80 12.25
CA TYR A 91 -3.30 31.73 13.42
C TYR A 91 -4.05 30.98 14.50
N THR A 92 -3.50 29.86 14.96
CA THR A 92 -4.04 29.12 16.11
C THR A 92 -3.04 29.22 17.24
N HIS A 93 -3.51 29.69 18.40
CA HIS A 93 -2.74 29.71 19.63
C HIS A 93 -3.42 28.80 20.64
N PHE A 94 -2.68 27.84 21.17
CA PHE A 94 -3.13 26.99 22.27
C PHE A 94 -2.44 27.43 23.55
N ASP A 95 -3.24 27.88 24.50
CA ASP A 95 -2.85 28.15 25.88
C ASP A 95 -3.53 27.14 26.80
N TYR A 96 -2.78 26.60 27.75
CA TYR A 96 -3.31 25.72 28.80
C TYR A 96 -3.86 26.59 29.95
N LEU A 97 -5.09 26.30 30.39
CA LEU A 97 -5.80 27.06 31.44
C LEU A 97 -5.15 26.93 32.83
N SER A 98 -4.38 25.87 33.08
CA SER A 98 -3.61 25.70 34.31
C SER A 98 -2.10 25.63 34.01
N PRO A 99 -1.25 26.38 34.74
CA PRO A 99 0.21 26.24 34.64
C PRO A 99 0.75 24.88 35.12
N GLN A 100 -0.11 24.04 35.71
CA GLN A 100 0.28 22.83 36.43
C GLN A 100 0.06 21.53 35.64
N ALA A 101 -0.77 21.52 34.58
CA ALA A 101 -1.14 20.26 33.92
C ALA A 101 -0.13 19.74 32.87
N ARG A 102 0.78 20.55 32.30
CA ARG A 102 1.85 20.07 31.40
C ARG A 102 2.94 21.12 31.19
N LYS A 103 4.22 20.70 31.14
CA LYS A 103 5.37 21.52 30.70
C LYS A 103 5.39 21.75 29.17
N GLU A 104 4.30 21.51 28.47
CA GLU A 104 4.23 21.77 27.04
C GLU A 104 4.06 23.27 26.82
N LYS A 105 5.02 23.85 26.10
CA LYS A 105 5.00 25.28 25.78
C LYS A 105 3.75 25.58 24.95
N PRO A 106 3.12 26.75 25.14
CA PRO A 106 2.09 27.24 24.25
C PRO A 106 2.54 27.08 22.80
N SER A 107 1.70 26.45 21.98
CA SER A 107 2.02 26.27 20.57
C SER A 107 1.28 27.33 19.76
N SER A 108 1.98 27.90 18.79
CA SER A 108 1.40 28.79 17.81
C SER A 108 1.62 28.19 16.44
N THR A 109 0.54 27.97 15.70
CA THR A 109 0.60 27.51 14.32
C THR A 109 0.07 28.59 13.40
N VAL A 110 0.78 28.83 12.29
CA VAL A 110 0.33 29.71 11.21
C VAL A 110 0.08 28.85 9.98
N GLU A 111 -1.19 28.74 9.59
CA GLU A 111 -1.58 28.09 8.35
C GLU A 111 -1.88 29.16 7.29
N ILE A 112 -1.22 29.08 6.14
CA ILE A 112 -1.46 29.97 5.01
C ILE A 112 -2.10 29.16 3.89
N ASN A 113 -3.40 29.39 3.67
CA ASN A 113 -4.18 28.79 2.60
C ASN A 113 -4.28 29.77 1.43
N GLN A 114 -3.76 29.41 0.26
CA GLN A 114 -3.88 30.21 -0.95
C GLN A 114 -4.81 29.51 -1.93
N LYS A 115 -5.72 30.29 -2.53
CA LYS A 115 -6.56 29.86 -3.65
C LYS A 115 -6.44 30.88 -4.78
N LEU A 116 -6.19 30.44 -6.00
CA LEU A 116 -6.01 31.23 -7.20
C LEU A 116 -6.91 30.70 -8.31
N GLN A 117 -7.84 31.56 -8.72
CA GLN A 117 -8.64 31.41 -9.92
C GLN A 117 -8.23 32.51 -10.91
N PHE A 118 -7.82 32.14 -12.11
CA PHE A 118 -7.26 33.05 -13.10
C PHE A 118 -7.67 32.63 -14.51
N SER A 119 -8.20 33.56 -15.29
CA SER A 119 -8.54 33.37 -16.69
C SER A 119 -8.09 34.55 -17.53
N ALA A 120 -7.40 34.29 -18.63
CA ALA A 120 -6.99 35.28 -19.61
C ALA A 120 -7.34 34.82 -21.03
N LYS A 121 -8.21 35.54 -21.72
CA LYS A 121 -8.67 35.20 -23.08
C LYS A 121 -8.64 36.40 -24.00
N GLY A 122 -8.06 36.24 -25.19
CA GLY A 122 -8.01 37.30 -26.18
C GLY A 122 -6.98 37.11 -27.28
N SER A 123 -6.67 38.20 -27.98
CA SER A 123 -5.67 38.23 -29.05
C SER A 123 -4.69 39.39 -28.88
N ILE A 124 -3.43 39.13 -29.19
CA ILE A 124 -2.37 40.13 -29.25
C ILE A 124 -2.05 40.35 -30.73
N GLY A 125 -2.45 41.49 -31.28
CA GLY A 125 -2.38 41.77 -32.71
C GLY A 125 -3.29 40.83 -33.53
N ASP A 126 -2.92 40.60 -34.80
CA ASP A 126 -3.62 39.72 -35.75
C ASP A 126 -3.12 38.26 -35.72
N ARG A 127 -2.12 37.94 -34.88
CA ARG A 127 -1.36 36.67 -35.00
C ARG A 127 -1.32 35.80 -33.76
N ILE A 128 -1.49 36.35 -32.56
CA ILE A 128 -1.34 35.60 -31.32
C ILE A 128 -2.70 35.50 -30.64
N THR A 129 -3.14 34.27 -30.36
CA THR A 129 -4.34 33.96 -29.57
C THR A 129 -3.89 33.45 -28.20
N VAL A 130 -4.42 34.04 -27.13
CA VAL A 130 -4.16 33.66 -25.74
C VAL A 130 -5.45 33.10 -25.14
N ASN A 131 -5.38 31.91 -24.55
CA ASN A 131 -6.45 31.33 -23.75
C ASN A 131 -5.86 30.58 -22.56
N VAL A 132 -5.84 31.21 -21.39
CA VAL A 132 -5.35 30.64 -20.14
C VAL A 132 -6.51 30.56 -19.15
N ASN A 133 -6.65 29.42 -18.49
CA ASN A 133 -7.52 29.21 -17.34
C ASN A 133 -6.73 28.42 -16.29
N TYR A 134 -6.75 28.87 -15.06
CA TYR A 134 -6.10 28.24 -13.92
C TYR A 134 -7.02 28.35 -12.71
N ASP A 135 -7.32 27.24 -12.06
CA ASP A 135 -8.18 27.19 -10.88
C ASP A 135 -7.66 26.11 -9.94
N ASP A 136 -6.97 26.51 -8.87
CA ASP A 136 -6.43 25.57 -7.87
C ASP A 136 -7.49 24.98 -6.93
N THR A 137 -8.76 25.40 -7.07
CA THR A 137 -9.90 24.81 -6.37
C THR A 137 -10.61 23.72 -7.17
N ALA A 138 -10.29 23.60 -8.46
CA ALA A 138 -10.82 22.56 -9.33
C ALA A 138 -10.10 21.21 -9.14
N PRO A 139 -10.72 20.08 -9.54
CA PRO A 139 -10.04 18.78 -9.61
C PRO A 139 -8.76 18.84 -10.45
N ARG A 140 -7.75 18.04 -10.10
CA ARG A 140 -6.39 18.10 -10.69
C ARG A 140 -6.37 18.07 -12.23
N SER A 141 -7.27 17.32 -12.84
CA SER A 141 -7.40 17.21 -14.30
C SER A 141 -7.92 18.48 -14.99
N GLU A 142 -8.55 19.38 -14.24
CA GLU A 142 -9.18 20.63 -14.71
C GLU A 142 -8.46 21.90 -14.24
N GLN A 143 -7.51 21.79 -13.30
CA GLN A 143 -6.82 22.93 -12.67
C GLN A 143 -6.13 23.88 -13.65
N GLN A 144 -5.69 23.40 -14.81
CA GLN A 144 -4.96 24.22 -15.78
C GLN A 144 -5.36 23.95 -17.23
N LYS A 145 -5.66 25.02 -17.97
CA LYS A 145 -5.84 25.04 -19.43
C LYS A 145 -5.10 26.24 -20.02
N ILE A 146 -3.93 26.04 -20.61
CA ILE A 146 -3.09 27.09 -21.19
C ILE A 146 -3.01 26.83 -22.69
N ASN A 147 -3.45 27.74 -23.54
CA ASN A 147 -3.31 27.60 -24.99
C ASN A 147 -2.88 28.94 -25.59
N LEU A 148 -1.64 29.01 -26.04
CA LEU A 148 -1.07 30.16 -26.72
C LEU A 148 -0.72 29.78 -28.15
N VAL A 149 -1.38 30.39 -29.14
CA VAL A 149 -1.17 30.06 -30.55
C VAL A 149 -0.74 31.29 -31.34
N TYR A 150 0.44 31.21 -31.94
CA TYR A 150 0.89 32.11 -33.01
C TYR A 150 0.54 31.51 -34.38
N ARG A 151 -0.04 32.31 -35.27
CA ARG A 151 -0.27 31.95 -36.68
C ARG A 151 0.47 32.91 -37.61
N GLY A 152 1.31 32.35 -38.46
CA GLY A 152 2.02 33.09 -39.52
C GLY A 152 1.10 33.41 -40.70
N ARG A 153 1.51 34.37 -41.53
CA ARG A 153 0.83 34.66 -42.80
C ARG A 153 1.12 33.57 -43.83
N LYS A 154 0.32 33.52 -44.90
CA LYS A 154 0.41 32.50 -45.97
C LYS A 154 1.84 32.27 -46.52
N ASN A 155 2.67 33.30 -46.58
CA ASN A 155 4.03 33.26 -47.12
C ASN A 155 5.13 33.19 -46.04
N ASP A 156 4.78 33.15 -44.76
CA ASP A 156 5.76 33.05 -43.67
C ASP A 156 6.31 31.63 -43.58
N ILE A 157 7.60 31.45 -43.24
CA ILE A 157 8.17 30.11 -43.05
C ILE A 157 7.52 29.43 -41.84
N ILE A 158 7.39 30.14 -40.73
CA ILE A 158 6.69 29.65 -39.54
C ILE A 158 5.19 29.83 -39.75
N GLN A 159 4.49 28.72 -39.87
CA GLN A 159 3.04 28.71 -40.08
C GLN A 159 2.30 28.73 -38.74
N GLU A 160 2.80 28.01 -37.73
CA GLU A 160 2.15 27.91 -36.42
C GLU A 160 3.19 27.66 -35.31
N VAL A 161 3.02 28.32 -34.16
CA VAL A 161 3.66 27.94 -32.89
C VAL A 161 2.56 27.85 -31.85
N ALA A 162 2.37 26.69 -31.23
CA ALA A 162 1.39 26.48 -30.16
C ALA A 162 2.12 26.09 -28.88
N LEU A 163 1.82 26.75 -27.76
CA LEU A 163 2.38 26.48 -26.44
C LEU A 163 1.27 26.18 -25.41
N GLY A 164 1.58 25.30 -24.46
CA GLY A 164 0.66 24.78 -23.47
C GLY A 164 -0.07 23.54 -23.99
N ASP A 165 -1.38 23.52 -23.89
CA ASP A 165 -2.28 22.46 -24.30
C ASP A 165 -2.39 22.37 -25.81
N ILE A 166 -1.74 21.34 -26.32
CA ILE A 166 -1.66 21.05 -27.73
C ILE A 166 -2.26 19.67 -27.97
N LYS A 167 -3.08 19.60 -29.01
CA LYS A 167 -3.52 18.31 -29.57
C LYS A 167 -2.56 17.95 -30.68
N LEU A 168 -1.77 16.89 -30.47
CA LEU A 168 -0.99 16.31 -31.55
C LEU A 168 -1.90 15.41 -32.36
N ALA A 169 -2.05 15.73 -33.64
CA ALA A 169 -2.65 14.85 -34.62
C ALA A 169 -1.67 14.75 -35.79
N LEU A 170 -1.01 13.61 -35.91
CA LEU A 170 -0.18 13.30 -37.07
C LEU A 170 -1.06 12.71 -38.18
N PRO A 171 -0.65 12.77 -39.46
CA PRO A 171 -1.35 12.07 -40.53
C PRO A 171 -1.61 10.61 -40.15
N LYS A 172 -2.81 10.10 -40.44
CA LYS A 172 -3.15 8.71 -40.18
C LYS A 172 -2.42 7.80 -41.16
N THR A 173 -1.26 7.28 -40.75
CA THR A 173 -0.68 6.04 -41.27
C THR A 173 -1.21 4.87 -40.43
N GLU A 174 -0.97 3.63 -40.88
CA GLU A 174 -1.41 2.43 -40.17
C GLU A 174 -0.64 2.23 -38.86
N PHE A 175 0.63 2.60 -38.82
CA PHE A 175 1.54 2.27 -37.72
C PHE A 175 1.83 3.43 -36.75
N THR A 176 1.69 4.70 -37.18
CA THR A 176 1.99 5.86 -36.31
C THR A 176 0.85 6.87 -36.18
N SER A 177 -0.38 6.37 -36.05
CA SER A 177 -1.51 7.23 -35.69
C SER A 177 -1.42 7.71 -34.24
N TYR A 178 -0.79 8.86 -33.99
CA TYR A 178 -0.79 9.52 -32.68
C TYR A 178 -1.84 10.65 -32.64
N ASN A 179 -2.77 10.52 -31.69
CA ASN A 179 -3.75 11.54 -31.33
C ASN A 179 -3.79 11.68 -29.81
N LYS A 180 -2.97 12.58 -29.25
CA LYS A 180 -2.82 12.75 -27.80
C LYS A 180 -2.97 14.21 -27.37
N SER A 181 -3.49 14.39 -26.16
CA SER A 181 -3.52 15.69 -25.48
C SER A 181 -2.21 15.85 -24.69
N LEU A 182 -1.45 16.89 -25.01
CA LEU A 182 -0.11 17.10 -24.49
C LEU A 182 0.03 18.52 -23.94
N PHE A 183 0.88 18.71 -22.95
CA PHE A 183 1.28 20.03 -22.48
C PHE A 183 2.71 20.31 -22.94
N GLY A 184 2.89 21.27 -23.84
CA GLY A 184 4.22 21.61 -24.37
C GLY A 184 4.20 22.57 -25.53
N ALA A 185 5.16 22.42 -26.45
CA ALA A 185 5.36 23.27 -27.60
C ALA A 185 5.22 22.48 -28.90
N ARG A 186 4.51 23.05 -29.88
CA ARG A 186 4.42 22.54 -31.25
C ARG A 186 4.77 23.64 -32.24
N LEU A 187 5.66 23.31 -33.18
CA LEU A 187 6.08 24.16 -34.28
C LEU A 187 5.61 23.55 -35.60
N LYS A 188 5.00 24.36 -36.48
CA LYS A 188 4.81 24.02 -37.89
C LYS A 188 5.53 25.05 -38.75
N ALA A 189 6.40 24.56 -39.61
CA ALA A 189 7.08 25.37 -40.61
C ALA A 189 6.82 24.83 -42.01
N LYS A 190 6.73 25.73 -42.98
CA LYS A 190 6.60 25.41 -44.40
C LYS A 190 7.66 26.19 -45.17
N TRP A 191 8.45 25.49 -45.96
CA TRP A 191 9.42 26.08 -46.86
C TRP A 191 9.26 25.46 -48.25
N LYS A 192 8.63 26.20 -49.17
CA LYS A 192 8.22 25.70 -50.49
C LYS A 192 7.37 24.43 -50.36
N ASP A 193 7.88 23.30 -50.86
CA ASP A 193 7.25 21.99 -50.85
C ASP A 193 7.63 21.15 -49.61
N PHE A 194 8.48 21.68 -48.73
CA PHE A 194 8.85 21.04 -47.45
C PHE A 194 7.96 21.54 -46.31
N TYR A 195 7.49 20.59 -45.52
CA TYR A 195 6.71 20.82 -44.31
C TYR A 195 7.44 20.16 -43.14
N LEU A 196 7.61 20.92 -42.06
CA LEU A 196 8.19 20.45 -40.82
C LEU A 196 7.15 20.63 -39.71
N THR A 197 6.90 19.58 -38.95
CA THR A 197 6.19 19.65 -37.67
C THR A 197 7.14 19.18 -36.58
N GLY A 198 7.36 19.97 -35.55
CA GLY A 198 8.14 19.59 -34.37
C GLY A 198 7.27 19.69 -33.12
N ILE A 199 7.48 18.79 -32.17
CA ILE A 199 6.80 18.79 -30.88
C ILE A 199 7.76 18.41 -29.74
N GLY A 200 7.66 19.13 -28.63
CA GLY A 200 8.32 18.81 -27.37
C GLY A 200 7.34 19.11 -26.24
N SER A 201 6.99 18.10 -25.45
CA SER A 201 5.87 18.17 -24.52
C SER A 201 6.00 17.14 -23.41
N VAL A 202 5.12 17.23 -22.43
CA VAL A 202 4.85 16.18 -21.46
C VAL A 202 3.43 15.67 -21.65
N THR A 203 3.22 14.36 -21.48
CA THR A 203 1.88 13.77 -21.50
C THR A 203 1.09 14.27 -20.30
N ARG A 204 -0.18 14.58 -20.52
CA ARG A 204 -1.09 14.94 -19.42
C ARG A 204 -1.50 13.71 -18.61
N GLY A 205 -1.65 12.55 -19.27
CA GLY A 205 -2.08 11.30 -18.65
C GLY A 205 -1.66 10.05 -19.42
N ILE A 206 -2.04 8.90 -18.88
CA ILE A 206 -1.86 7.56 -19.47
C ILE A 206 -3.11 7.24 -20.29
N SER A 207 -2.93 6.78 -21.53
CA SER A 207 -4.04 6.36 -22.39
C SER A 207 -4.53 4.96 -21.97
N GLU A 208 -5.84 4.78 -21.85
CA GLU A 208 -6.48 3.51 -21.51
C GLU A 208 -7.67 3.26 -22.44
N VAL A 209 -7.93 1.98 -22.74
CA VAL A 209 -9.12 1.57 -23.47
C VAL A 209 -9.87 0.56 -22.61
N LYS A 210 -11.10 0.90 -22.23
CA LYS A 210 -12.01 -0.02 -21.56
C LYS A 210 -13.11 -0.47 -22.50
N THR A 211 -13.41 -1.75 -22.47
CA THR A 211 -14.53 -2.34 -23.21
C THR A 211 -15.54 -2.93 -22.24
N PHE A 212 -16.82 -2.64 -22.48
CA PHE A 212 -17.93 -3.19 -21.73
C PHE A 212 -18.90 -3.88 -22.70
N THR A 213 -19.65 -4.87 -22.21
CA THR A 213 -20.70 -5.51 -23.00
C THR A 213 -22.01 -5.47 -22.23
N GLY A 214 -23.00 -4.81 -22.83
CA GLY A 214 -24.27 -4.50 -22.20
C GLY A 214 -24.11 -3.79 -20.86
N LYS A 215 -24.90 -4.20 -19.86
CA LYS A 215 -24.81 -3.70 -18.47
C LYS A 215 -23.86 -4.52 -17.60
N THR A 216 -22.90 -5.19 -18.23
CA THR A 216 -22.02 -6.13 -17.54
C THR A 216 -20.55 -5.85 -17.85
N THR A 217 -19.69 -6.17 -16.89
CA THR A 217 -18.24 -6.11 -17.05
C THR A 217 -17.63 -7.48 -16.76
N THR A 218 -16.61 -7.85 -17.52
CA THR A 218 -15.83 -9.07 -17.29
C THR A 218 -14.66 -8.76 -16.38
N GLU A 219 -14.38 -9.63 -15.44
CA GLU A 219 -13.32 -9.52 -14.45
C GLU A 219 -12.57 -10.84 -14.35
N GLU A 220 -11.26 -10.76 -14.16
CA GLU A 220 -10.38 -11.90 -13.89
C GLU A 220 -9.69 -11.66 -12.55
N LYS A 221 -9.65 -12.68 -11.70
CA LYS A 221 -9.09 -12.56 -10.36
C LYS A 221 -8.38 -13.83 -9.92
N GLU A 222 -7.22 -13.64 -9.31
CA GLU A 222 -6.46 -14.66 -8.59
C GLU A 222 -6.61 -14.40 -7.09
N ILE A 223 -7.17 -15.36 -6.37
CA ILE A 223 -7.44 -15.27 -4.94
C ILE A 223 -6.58 -16.35 -4.25
N PRO A 224 -5.66 -15.98 -3.34
CA PRO A 224 -4.89 -16.99 -2.63
C PRO A 224 -5.79 -17.77 -1.65
N ASP A 225 -5.48 -19.04 -1.45
CA ASP A 225 -6.09 -19.92 -0.43
C ASP A 225 -6.10 -19.33 0.99
N THR A 226 -5.15 -18.46 1.32
CA THR A 226 -5.08 -17.72 2.59
C THR A 226 -6.08 -16.55 2.70
N ALA A 227 -6.74 -16.16 1.60
CA ALA A 227 -7.72 -15.06 1.55
C ALA A 227 -9.18 -15.50 1.77
N TYR A 228 -9.39 -16.49 2.65
CA TYR A 228 -10.71 -16.86 3.11
C TYR A 228 -11.35 -15.73 3.95
N THR A 229 -12.69 -15.71 4.01
CA THR A 229 -13.44 -14.72 4.78
C THR A 229 -13.34 -15.02 6.28
N LYS A 230 -12.46 -14.30 6.97
CA LYS A 230 -12.20 -14.49 8.41
C LYS A 230 -13.44 -14.13 9.25
N ARG A 231 -13.73 -14.95 10.27
CA ARG A 231 -14.70 -14.69 11.36
C ARG A 231 -16.08 -14.21 10.89
N THR A 232 -16.53 -14.67 9.74
CA THR A 232 -17.84 -14.30 9.18
C THR A 232 -18.85 -15.44 9.34
N TYR A 233 -18.39 -16.67 9.16
CA TYR A 233 -19.24 -17.86 9.12
C TYR A 233 -18.92 -18.80 10.28
N PHE A 234 -19.94 -19.19 11.05
CA PHE A 234 -19.83 -20.06 12.21
C PHE A 234 -20.90 -21.14 12.21
N LYS A 235 -20.59 -22.29 12.82
CA LYS A 235 -21.57 -23.34 13.11
C LYS A 235 -22.40 -22.98 14.33
N VAL A 236 -23.67 -23.37 14.30
CA VAL A 236 -24.59 -23.23 15.45
C VAL A 236 -24.39 -24.35 16.47
N PHE A 237 -24.17 -25.59 16.04
CA PHE A 237 -24.23 -26.77 16.92
C PHE A 237 -22.92 -27.04 17.64
N PHE A 238 -23.00 -27.41 18.92
CA PHE A 238 -21.88 -27.81 19.77
C PHE A 238 -22.02 -29.23 20.33
N ASP A 239 -23.22 -29.80 20.26
CA ASP A 239 -23.62 -31.13 20.76
C ASP A 239 -23.68 -32.20 19.65
N GLN A 240 -23.51 -31.80 18.39
CA GLN A 240 -23.56 -32.68 17.21
C GLN A 240 -22.32 -32.52 16.31
N MET A 241 -21.15 -32.31 16.91
CA MET A 241 -19.89 -32.02 16.21
C MET A 241 -19.43 -33.13 15.25
N ASP A 242 -19.78 -34.40 15.52
CA ASP A 242 -19.38 -35.57 14.71
C ASP A 242 -20.30 -35.81 13.49
N LYS A 243 -21.43 -35.09 13.37
CA LYS A 243 -22.41 -35.28 12.30
C LYS A 243 -22.06 -34.42 11.09
N TYR A 244 -21.09 -34.87 10.32
CA TYR A 244 -20.51 -34.09 9.26
C TYR A 244 -19.99 -34.93 8.09
N PRO A 245 -20.25 -34.56 6.80
CA PRO A 245 -20.90 -33.34 6.30
C PRO A 245 -22.42 -33.30 6.50
N PRO A 246 -23.07 -32.11 6.62
CA PRO A 246 -24.52 -31.99 6.80
C PRO A 246 -25.31 -32.76 5.75
N GLU A 247 -24.78 -32.80 4.52
CA GLU A 247 -25.33 -33.51 3.37
C GLU A 247 -25.50 -35.02 3.60
N PHE A 248 -24.67 -35.63 4.47
CA PHE A 248 -24.69 -37.06 4.78
C PHE A 248 -25.49 -37.41 6.04
N PHE A 249 -25.59 -36.48 6.99
CA PHE A 249 -26.25 -36.71 8.28
C PHE A 249 -27.69 -36.15 8.36
N GLY A 250 -28.16 -35.47 7.31
CA GLY A 250 -29.53 -34.93 7.19
C GLY A 250 -29.69 -33.54 7.83
N PRO A 251 -30.87 -32.89 7.67
CA PRO A 251 -31.11 -31.58 8.26
C PRO A 251 -30.95 -31.67 9.77
N PHE A 252 -30.10 -30.81 10.33
CA PHE A 252 -29.96 -30.68 11.77
C PHE A 252 -31.33 -30.34 12.37
N SER A 253 -31.71 -31.04 13.43
CA SER A 253 -32.99 -30.87 14.09
C SER A 253 -32.98 -29.60 14.94
N TYR A 254 -33.47 -28.47 14.43
CA TYR A 254 -33.69 -27.23 15.20
C TYR A 254 -35.00 -26.52 14.81
N THR A 255 -35.50 -25.71 15.73
CA THR A 255 -36.69 -24.86 15.49
C THR A 255 -36.26 -23.54 14.87
N GLN A 256 -36.76 -23.22 13.67
CA GLN A 256 -36.46 -21.97 12.97
C GLN A 256 -36.79 -20.74 13.85
N GLY A 257 -35.91 -19.75 13.87
CA GLY A 257 -36.10 -18.51 14.64
C GLY A 257 -35.73 -18.59 16.13
N THR A 258 -35.14 -19.69 16.60
CA THR A 258 -34.81 -19.87 18.03
C THR A 258 -33.34 -19.65 18.40
N VAL A 259 -32.51 -19.34 17.41
CA VAL A 259 -31.09 -19.03 17.63
C VAL A 259 -30.99 -17.65 18.26
N GLU A 260 -30.40 -17.60 19.46
CA GLU A 260 -30.08 -16.38 20.19
C GLU A 260 -28.55 -16.24 20.18
N VAL A 261 -28.04 -15.10 19.72
CA VAL A 261 -26.60 -14.83 19.64
C VAL A 261 -26.27 -13.63 20.52
N TRP A 262 -25.26 -13.80 21.36
CA TRP A 262 -24.73 -12.80 22.26
C TRP A 262 -23.26 -12.60 21.91
N ILE A 263 -22.84 -11.33 21.81
CA ILE A 263 -21.47 -10.97 21.51
C ILE A 263 -20.96 -10.03 22.59
N ASP A 264 -19.78 -10.32 23.10
CA ASP A 264 -18.97 -9.39 23.88
C ASP A 264 -17.77 -8.99 23.01
N ASP A 265 -17.61 -7.69 22.76
CA ASP A 265 -16.51 -7.14 22.00
C ASP A 265 -15.27 -6.79 22.84
N GLN A 266 -15.36 -7.02 24.16
CA GLN A 266 -14.39 -6.68 25.20
C GLN A 266 -14.06 -5.19 25.24
N ASN A 267 -15.08 -4.34 25.07
CA ASN A 267 -14.92 -2.89 25.16
C ASN A 267 -15.94 -2.27 26.12
N GLY A 268 -15.50 -1.90 27.31
CA GLY A 268 -16.31 -1.33 28.38
C GLY A 268 -16.87 0.04 28.03
N THR A 269 -16.09 0.83 27.30
CA THR A 269 -16.43 2.22 26.96
C THR A 269 -17.66 2.37 26.06
N ASN A 270 -18.09 1.29 25.39
CA ASN A 270 -19.30 1.29 24.57
C ASN A 270 -20.48 0.54 25.20
N ASN A 271 -20.32 0.02 26.43
CA ASN A 271 -21.34 -0.74 27.11
C ASN A 271 -22.43 0.19 27.65
N ILE A 272 -23.63 0.09 27.08
CA ILE A 272 -24.77 0.93 27.48
C ILE A 272 -25.56 0.23 28.60
N SER A 273 -25.61 0.85 29.78
CA SER A 273 -26.41 0.38 30.92
C SER A 273 -27.87 0.13 30.52
N GLY A 274 -28.35 -1.09 30.73
CA GLY A 274 -29.71 -1.54 30.38
C GLY A 274 -29.87 -2.05 28.95
N VAL A 275 -28.82 -2.01 28.11
CA VAL A 275 -28.76 -2.64 26.78
C VAL A 275 -27.80 -3.83 26.80
N THR A 276 -26.60 -3.66 27.35
CA THR A 276 -25.64 -4.75 27.57
C THR A 276 -26.01 -5.54 28.82
N THR A 277 -25.72 -6.85 28.80
CA THR A 277 -26.02 -7.75 29.92
C THR A 277 -24.75 -8.40 30.44
N HIS A 278 -24.43 -8.16 31.71
CA HIS A 278 -23.38 -8.86 32.41
C HIS A 278 -23.79 -10.31 32.68
N MET A 279 -23.09 -11.28 32.10
CA MET A 279 -23.43 -12.70 32.21
C MET A 279 -22.21 -13.62 32.12
N THR A 280 -22.33 -14.81 32.71
CA THR A 280 -21.36 -15.90 32.55
C THR A 280 -21.83 -16.90 31.50
N VAL A 281 -20.99 -17.15 30.50
CA VAL A 281 -21.21 -18.13 29.43
C VAL A 281 -20.26 -19.32 29.59
N ILE A 282 -20.69 -20.48 29.09
CA ILE A 282 -19.95 -21.75 29.26
C ILE A 282 -19.35 -22.24 27.94
N GLY A 283 -18.22 -22.91 28.03
CA GLY A 283 -17.45 -23.46 26.91
C GLY A 283 -17.35 -24.97 26.96
N GLU A 284 -16.36 -25.51 26.26
CA GLU A 284 -16.06 -26.95 26.29
C GLU A 284 -15.51 -27.40 27.65
N PRO A 285 -15.86 -28.60 28.13
CA PRO A 285 -15.14 -29.20 29.24
C PRO A 285 -13.74 -29.62 28.80
N VAL A 286 -12.72 -29.13 29.50
CA VAL A 286 -11.30 -29.45 29.32
C VAL A 286 -10.82 -30.17 30.59
N ASN A 287 -10.35 -31.41 30.46
CA ASN A 287 -9.83 -32.21 31.57
C ASN A 287 -10.77 -32.30 32.81
N GLY A 288 -12.09 -32.22 32.59
CA GLY A 288 -13.11 -32.27 33.64
C GLY A 288 -13.54 -30.90 34.20
N ALA A 289 -12.91 -29.79 33.82
CA ALA A 289 -13.34 -28.43 34.15
C ALA A 289 -14.03 -27.76 32.95
N THR A 290 -15.16 -27.10 33.16
CA THR A 290 -15.87 -26.37 32.09
C THR A 290 -15.25 -25.00 31.92
N ASP A 291 -14.80 -24.65 30.70
CA ASP A 291 -14.34 -23.29 30.40
C ASP A 291 -15.49 -22.30 30.59
N THR A 292 -15.25 -21.18 31.26
CA THR A 292 -16.24 -20.13 31.45
C THR A 292 -15.67 -18.78 31.04
N TYR A 293 -16.56 -17.86 30.72
CA TYR A 293 -16.23 -16.46 30.51
C TYR A 293 -17.34 -15.59 31.06
N THR A 294 -16.99 -14.54 31.80
CA THR A 294 -17.92 -13.56 32.35
C THR A 294 -17.57 -12.23 31.72
N GLY A 295 -18.58 -11.53 31.20
CA GLY A 295 -18.39 -10.25 30.53
C GLY A 295 -19.72 -9.58 30.20
N TYR A 296 -19.65 -8.49 29.44
CA TYR A 296 -20.80 -7.68 29.05
C TYR A 296 -21.22 -8.01 27.62
N PHE A 297 -22.32 -8.73 27.49
CA PHE A 297 -22.78 -9.21 26.19
C PHE A 297 -23.92 -8.35 25.62
N ASP A 298 -23.81 -8.07 24.33
CA ASP A 298 -24.87 -7.51 23.49
C ASP A 298 -25.69 -8.61 22.81
N LEU A 299 -27.01 -8.54 22.97
CA LEU A 299 -27.93 -9.36 22.19
C LEU A 299 -27.90 -8.92 20.73
N GLN A 300 -27.61 -9.85 19.82
CA GLN A 300 -27.63 -9.60 18.38
C GLN A 300 -29.00 -9.95 17.79
N TYR A 301 -29.41 -9.21 16.77
CA TYR A 301 -30.71 -9.37 16.13
C TYR A 301 -30.59 -10.09 14.77
N PRO A 302 -31.34 -11.19 14.56
CA PRO A 302 -31.34 -11.91 13.30
C PRO A 302 -31.93 -11.05 12.16
N GLY A 303 -31.33 -11.13 10.97
CA GLY A 303 -31.66 -10.31 9.80
C GLY A 303 -30.96 -8.95 9.76
N GLN A 304 -30.58 -8.40 10.91
CA GLN A 304 -29.81 -7.17 11.02
C GLN A 304 -28.33 -7.47 11.23
N ASP A 305 -27.97 -8.07 12.36
CA ASP A 305 -26.59 -8.26 12.79
C ASP A 305 -25.99 -9.59 12.29
N TYR A 306 -26.84 -10.59 12.12
CA TYR A 306 -26.47 -11.88 11.55
C TYR A 306 -27.63 -12.51 10.78
N THR A 307 -27.33 -13.49 9.95
CA THR A 307 -28.30 -14.33 9.26
C THR A 307 -28.02 -15.80 9.58
N VAL A 308 -29.05 -16.63 9.57
CA VAL A 308 -28.90 -18.08 9.84
C VAL A 308 -29.36 -18.85 8.62
N ASP A 309 -28.45 -19.61 8.01
CA ASP A 309 -28.81 -20.69 7.11
C ASP A 309 -29.22 -21.87 7.98
N TYR A 310 -30.51 -21.91 8.27
CA TYR A 310 -31.15 -22.95 9.05
C TYR A 310 -30.87 -24.33 8.41
N SER A 311 -30.97 -24.50 7.09
CA SER A 311 -30.77 -25.82 6.46
C SER A 311 -29.39 -26.43 6.72
N LYS A 312 -28.36 -25.59 6.85
CA LYS A 312 -26.97 -25.98 7.11
C LYS A 312 -26.54 -25.78 8.57
N GLY A 313 -27.32 -25.06 9.35
CA GLY A 313 -26.99 -24.59 10.70
C GLY A 313 -25.75 -23.71 10.76
N ILE A 314 -25.69 -22.74 9.85
CA ILE A 314 -24.58 -21.78 9.73
C ILE A 314 -25.09 -20.39 10.07
N ILE A 315 -24.39 -19.69 10.96
CA ILE A 315 -24.54 -18.26 11.18
C ILE A 315 -23.57 -17.52 10.26
N LYS A 316 -24.07 -16.51 9.56
CA LYS A 316 -23.28 -15.50 8.85
C LYS A 316 -23.46 -14.16 9.54
N PHE A 317 -22.39 -13.60 10.10
CA PHE A 317 -22.40 -12.26 10.66
C PHE A 317 -22.41 -11.21 9.55
N ASN A 318 -23.28 -10.20 9.67
CA ASN A 318 -23.35 -9.06 8.78
C ASN A 318 -22.45 -7.91 9.25
N LYS A 319 -22.08 -7.91 10.54
CA LYS A 319 -21.06 -7.04 11.14
C LYS A 319 -19.67 -7.70 11.10
N SER A 320 -18.63 -6.87 11.14
CA SER A 320 -17.26 -7.35 11.32
C SER A 320 -17.07 -7.88 12.74
N ILE A 321 -16.47 -9.07 12.86
CA ILE A 321 -16.16 -9.71 14.15
C ILE A 321 -14.65 -9.63 14.41
N GLY A 322 -14.29 -9.03 15.54
CA GLY A 322 -12.90 -8.92 16.01
C GLY A 322 -12.31 -10.29 16.40
N GLU A 323 -10.98 -10.40 16.40
CA GLU A 323 -10.27 -11.62 16.84
C GLU A 323 -10.57 -11.97 18.30
N GLN A 324 -10.70 -10.93 19.12
CA GLN A 324 -10.85 -10.98 20.57
C GLN A 324 -12.27 -11.28 21.05
N TYR A 325 -13.27 -11.12 20.17
CA TYR A 325 -14.67 -11.18 20.56
C TYR A 325 -15.01 -12.52 21.21
N VAL A 326 -15.92 -12.49 22.16
CA VAL A 326 -16.55 -13.70 22.70
C VAL A 326 -17.94 -13.81 22.10
N ILE A 327 -18.22 -14.94 21.47
CA ILE A 327 -19.53 -15.22 20.88
C ILE A 327 -20.13 -16.39 21.62
N ALA A 328 -21.29 -16.16 22.21
CA ALA A 328 -22.09 -17.18 22.84
C ALA A 328 -23.45 -17.29 22.15
N LEU A 329 -24.01 -18.50 22.12
CA LEU A 329 -25.33 -18.72 21.56
C LEU A 329 -26.16 -19.72 22.35
N ALA A 330 -27.46 -19.69 22.10
CA ALA A 330 -28.39 -20.75 22.46
C ALA A 330 -29.35 -21.00 21.31
N TYR A 331 -29.90 -22.20 21.23
CA TYR A 331 -30.90 -22.56 20.21
C TYR A 331 -31.88 -23.60 20.75
N LYS A 332 -32.99 -23.84 20.05
CA LYS A 332 -33.89 -24.96 20.35
C LYS A 332 -33.81 -26.03 19.26
N ASP A 333 -33.74 -27.30 19.66
CA ASP A 333 -33.78 -28.43 18.73
C ASP A 333 -35.18 -28.59 18.08
N ALA A 334 -35.36 -29.59 17.21
CA ALA A 334 -36.65 -29.83 16.53
C ALA A 334 -37.76 -30.31 17.49
N ASP A 335 -37.36 -30.88 18.63
CA ASP A 335 -38.28 -31.31 19.70
C ASP A 335 -38.63 -30.14 20.64
N GLY A 336 -38.02 -28.96 20.44
CA GLY A 336 -38.25 -27.74 21.20
C GLY A 336 -37.40 -27.61 22.46
N ASN A 337 -36.47 -28.54 22.73
CA ASN A 337 -35.57 -28.45 23.87
C ASN A 337 -34.49 -27.39 23.62
N ARG A 338 -34.20 -26.58 24.64
CA ARG A 338 -33.19 -25.52 24.56
C ARG A 338 -31.79 -26.09 24.83
N HIS A 339 -30.82 -25.64 24.04
CA HIS A 339 -29.41 -25.99 24.15
C HIS A 339 -28.57 -24.70 24.27
N PRO A 340 -27.76 -24.55 25.35
CA PRO A 340 -27.77 -25.40 26.54
C PRO A 340 -29.11 -25.27 27.30
N ALA A 341 -29.41 -26.23 28.17
CA ALA A 341 -30.66 -26.24 28.97
C ALA A 341 -30.85 -24.94 29.78
N SER A 342 -29.75 -24.30 30.18
CA SER A 342 -29.70 -22.98 30.82
C SER A 342 -28.44 -22.21 30.38
N GLY A 343 -28.50 -20.88 30.32
CA GLY A 343 -27.36 -20.02 29.96
C GLY A 343 -27.06 -20.03 28.45
N TYR A 344 -25.80 -19.79 28.08
CA TYR A 344 -25.35 -19.75 26.67
C TYR A 344 -24.02 -20.48 26.51
N ARG A 345 -23.80 -21.03 25.31
CA ARG A 345 -22.58 -21.76 24.95
C ARG A 345 -21.67 -20.90 24.08
N MET A 346 -20.39 -20.79 24.45
CA MET A 346 -19.36 -20.14 23.65
C MET A 346 -19.06 -20.95 22.39
N ILE A 347 -19.04 -20.26 21.25
CA ILE A 347 -18.56 -20.75 19.96
C ILE A 347 -17.29 -20.01 19.49
N MET A 348 -16.91 -18.94 20.19
CA MET A 348 -15.68 -18.19 20.00
C MET A 348 -15.31 -17.52 21.32
N LYS A 349 -14.02 -17.55 21.68
CA LYS A 349 -13.43 -16.81 22.79
C LYS A 349 -12.04 -16.38 22.34
N GLY A 350 -11.90 -15.18 21.81
CA GLY A 350 -10.62 -14.70 21.32
C GLY A 350 -9.99 -15.62 20.23
N PRO A 351 -8.65 -15.70 20.17
CA PRO A 351 -7.91 -16.58 19.27
C PRO A 351 -7.66 -17.98 19.88
N ASP A 352 -8.53 -18.42 20.78
CA ASP A 352 -8.43 -19.74 21.41
C ASP A 352 -8.79 -20.84 20.39
N ASP A 353 -7.81 -21.70 20.12
CA ASP A 353 -7.85 -22.72 19.07
C ASP A 353 -8.93 -23.78 19.31
N LYS A 354 -9.35 -24.01 20.56
CA LYS A 354 -10.41 -24.95 20.91
C LYS A 354 -11.76 -24.58 20.29
N TYR A 355 -11.95 -23.30 19.98
CA TYR A 355 -13.15 -22.79 19.32
C TYR A 355 -13.02 -22.73 17.79
N TYR A 356 -11.85 -23.01 17.21
CA TYR A 356 -11.66 -22.97 15.75
C TYR A 356 -12.51 -24.00 15.00
N LYS A 357 -12.97 -25.06 15.67
CA LYS A 357 -13.90 -26.07 15.14
C LYS A 357 -15.30 -25.52 14.78
N TYR A 358 -15.68 -24.38 15.37
CA TYR A 358 -16.93 -23.66 15.08
C TYR A 358 -16.80 -22.71 13.90
N ARG A 359 -15.59 -22.22 13.61
CA ARG A 359 -15.31 -21.32 12.48
C ARG A 359 -15.32 -22.09 11.17
N LEU A 360 -15.88 -21.46 10.13
CA LEU A 360 -15.85 -21.98 8.77
C LEU A 360 -14.79 -21.23 7.96
N TRP A 361 -13.81 -21.97 7.45
CA TRP A 361 -12.58 -21.44 6.83
C TRP A 361 -12.59 -21.59 5.29
N ASP A 362 -13.69 -22.10 4.75
CA ASP A 362 -13.89 -22.55 3.38
C ASP A 362 -14.53 -21.52 2.45
N TYR A 363 -14.86 -20.33 2.96
CA TYR A 363 -15.54 -19.28 2.21
C TYR A 363 -14.57 -18.24 1.63
N TYR A 364 -14.73 -17.90 0.36
CA TYR A 364 -13.89 -16.99 -0.40
C TYR A 364 -14.71 -15.94 -1.12
N TYR A 365 -14.32 -14.67 -1.02
CA TYR A 365 -14.96 -13.59 -1.77
C TYR A 365 -14.36 -13.44 -3.16
N LEU A 366 -15.18 -13.67 -4.18
CA LEU A 366 -14.78 -13.68 -5.59
C LEU A 366 -14.41 -12.29 -6.10
N GLY A 367 -14.80 -11.21 -5.42
CA GLY A 367 -14.43 -9.83 -5.76
C GLY A 367 -15.63 -8.95 -6.11
N SER A 368 -16.69 -9.54 -6.63
CA SER A 368 -17.85 -8.80 -7.14
C SER A 368 -19.15 -9.55 -6.85
N GLN A 369 -20.24 -8.81 -6.71
CA GLN A 369 -21.58 -9.35 -6.50
C GLN A 369 -22.36 -9.41 -7.82
N ARG A 370 -23.49 -10.13 -7.85
CA ARG A 370 -24.38 -10.27 -9.03
C ARG A 370 -23.62 -10.76 -10.26
N ILE A 371 -22.87 -11.84 -10.06
CA ILE A 371 -22.09 -12.54 -11.07
C ILE A 371 -23.04 -13.33 -11.98
N SER A 372 -22.82 -13.24 -13.29
CA SER A 372 -23.48 -14.08 -14.29
C SER A 372 -22.89 -15.49 -14.26
N GLN A 373 -23.76 -16.49 -14.27
CA GLN A 373 -23.36 -17.89 -14.42
C GLN A 373 -22.87 -18.19 -15.83
N ASP A 374 -23.35 -17.46 -16.84
CA ASP A 374 -22.93 -17.63 -18.23
C ASP A 374 -21.46 -17.21 -18.40
N GLY A 375 -20.65 -18.11 -18.95
CA GLY A 375 -19.20 -17.91 -19.12
C GLY A 375 -18.38 -17.84 -17.83
N PHE A 376 -18.94 -18.24 -16.68
CA PHE A 376 -18.23 -18.28 -15.41
C PHE A 376 -17.18 -19.40 -15.40
N VAL A 377 -15.93 -19.03 -15.10
CA VAL A 377 -14.82 -19.95 -14.92
C VAL A 377 -14.32 -19.82 -13.48
N LEU A 378 -14.15 -20.96 -12.81
CA LEU A 378 -13.42 -21.07 -11.55
C LEU A 378 -12.51 -22.28 -11.60
N GLN A 379 -11.23 -22.06 -11.34
CA GLN A 379 -10.21 -23.11 -11.26
C GLN A 379 -9.42 -22.94 -9.98
N ILE A 380 -9.17 -24.02 -9.27
CA ILE A 380 -8.19 -24.03 -8.18
C ILE A 380 -6.91 -24.58 -8.78
N LYS A 381 -5.82 -23.85 -8.62
CA LYS A 381 -4.51 -24.19 -9.17
C LYS A 381 -3.48 -24.28 -8.04
N ASP A 382 -2.54 -25.21 -8.17
CA ASP A 382 -1.32 -25.16 -7.35
C ASP A 382 -0.39 -24.03 -7.82
N LEU A 383 0.75 -23.83 -7.14
CA LEU A 383 1.72 -22.81 -7.51
C LEU A 383 2.32 -23.02 -8.91
N SER A 384 2.37 -24.26 -9.40
CA SER A 384 2.80 -24.65 -10.74
C SER A 384 1.72 -24.48 -11.83
N ASP A 385 0.60 -23.85 -11.49
CA ASP A 385 -0.56 -23.67 -12.37
C ASP A 385 -1.25 -24.97 -12.82
N ASN A 386 -0.96 -26.10 -12.16
CA ASN A 386 -1.71 -27.33 -12.37
C ASN A 386 -3.10 -27.17 -11.76
N ILE A 387 -4.12 -27.47 -12.55
CA ILE A 387 -5.51 -27.42 -12.12
C ILE A 387 -5.76 -28.60 -11.16
N VAL A 388 -6.13 -28.29 -9.92
CA VAL A 388 -6.58 -29.26 -8.90
C VAL A 388 -8.10 -29.28 -8.74
N TYR A 389 -8.80 -28.28 -9.29
CA TYR A 389 -10.25 -28.27 -9.45
C TYR A 389 -10.65 -27.40 -10.65
N ASP A 390 -11.67 -27.83 -11.39
CA ASP A 390 -12.24 -27.09 -12.53
C ASP A 390 -13.76 -27.06 -12.45
N TRP A 391 -14.35 -25.87 -12.41
CA TRP A 391 -15.79 -25.67 -12.36
C TRP A 391 -16.53 -26.24 -13.59
N GLU A 392 -15.91 -26.20 -14.78
CA GLU A 392 -16.53 -26.75 -15.99
C GLU A 392 -16.51 -28.29 -16.01
N ASN A 393 -15.56 -28.91 -15.30
CA ASN A 393 -15.33 -30.36 -15.32
C ASN A 393 -15.09 -30.93 -13.90
N PRO A 394 -16.03 -30.76 -12.95
CA PRO A 394 -15.80 -31.10 -11.54
C PRO A 394 -15.55 -32.59 -11.33
N ASP A 395 -16.18 -33.47 -12.12
CA ASP A 395 -16.03 -34.93 -12.02
C ASP A 395 -14.60 -35.41 -12.30
N ARG A 396 -13.78 -34.61 -13.00
CA ARG A 396 -12.36 -34.93 -13.24
C ARG A 396 -11.48 -34.69 -12.00
N TYR A 397 -11.97 -33.90 -11.05
CA TYR A 397 -11.23 -33.42 -9.89
C TYR A 397 -12.03 -33.68 -8.60
N PRO A 398 -12.26 -34.95 -8.22
CA PRO A 398 -13.16 -35.32 -7.12
C PRO A 398 -12.63 -34.92 -5.73
N ASP A 399 -11.37 -34.50 -5.63
CA ASP A 399 -10.74 -34.08 -4.38
C ASP A 399 -11.37 -32.82 -3.78
N TYR A 400 -11.98 -31.97 -4.62
CA TYR A 400 -12.61 -30.73 -4.18
C TYR A 400 -14.04 -30.62 -4.72
N LYS A 401 -14.90 -29.96 -3.96
CA LYS A 401 -16.24 -29.53 -4.39
C LYS A 401 -16.36 -28.04 -4.12
N VAL A 402 -16.83 -27.28 -5.11
CA VAL A 402 -17.01 -25.83 -4.96
C VAL A 402 -18.48 -25.48 -5.15
N ASN A 403 -19.05 -24.73 -4.20
CA ASN A 403 -20.38 -24.15 -4.30
C ASN A 403 -20.25 -22.63 -4.46
N VAL A 404 -20.94 -22.02 -5.42
CA VAL A 404 -20.85 -20.57 -5.66
C VAL A 404 -22.21 -19.91 -5.45
N ASP A 405 -22.23 -18.91 -4.57
CA ASP A 405 -23.31 -17.92 -4.46
C ASP A 405 -23.00 -16.75 -5.39
N PHE A 406 -23.67 -16.74 -6.55
CA PHE A 406 -23.43 -15.76 -7.61
C PHE A 406 -23.96 -14.36 -7.27
N ASP A 407 -24.98 -14.25 -6.42
CA ASP A 407 -25.54 -12.96 -6.04
C ASP A 407 -24.61 -12.22 -5.09
N PHE A 408 -24.03 -12.95 -4.13
CA PHE A 408 -23.09 -12.38 -3.15
C PHE A 408 -21.62 -12.48 -3.56
N GLY A 409 -21.30 -13.22 -4.63
CA GLY A 409 -19.93 -13.41 -5.09
C GLY A 409 -19.09 -14.20 -4.10
N ILE A 410 -19.66 -15.25 -3.51
CA ILE A 410 -19.00 -16.07 -2.48
C ILE A 410 -18.84 -17.49 -3.01
N ALA A 411 -17.62 -18.02 -2.98
CA ALA A 411 -17.35 -19.42 -3.24
C ALA A 411 -17.05 -20.14 -1.94
N GLN A 412 -17.68 -21.30 -1.74
CA GLN A 412 -17.39 -22.24 -0.67
C GLN A 412 -16.60 -23.42 -1.26
N VAL A 413 -15.38 -23.64 -0.78
CA VAL A 413 -14.49 -24.71 -1.26
C VAL A 413 -14.39 -25.79 -0.20
N VAL A 414 -14.80 -27.02 -0.51
CA VAL A 414 -14.78 -28.12 0.45
C VAL A 414 -14.00 -29.31 -0.08
N LYS A 415 -13.44 -30.10 0.84
CA LYS A 415 -12.67 -31.32 0.52
C LYS A 415 -13.46 -32.58 0.96
N PRO A 416 -14.21 -33.23 0.05
CA PRO A 416 -15.05 -34.39 0.42
C PRO A 416 -14.28 -35.71 0.57
N THR A 417 -12.95 -35.74 0.36
CA THR A 417 -12.16 -36.99 0.34
C THR A 417 -11.65 -37.44 1.72
N SER A 418 -11.38 -38.74 1.84
CA SER A 418 -11.20 -39.48 3.10
C SER A 418 -9.80 -39.30 3.74
N PRO A 419 -9.69 -39.24 5.08
CA PRO A 419 -10.77 -39.27 6.07
C PRO A 419 -11.52 -37.93 6.13
N VAL A 420 -12.84 -38.00 6.01
CA VAL A 420 -13.71 -36.83 6.18
C VAL A 420 -13.86 -36.59 7.67
N THR A 421 -13.17 -35.58 8.19
CA THR A 421 -13.40 -35.01 9.51
C THR A 421 -13.97 -33.61 9.33
N ALA A 422 -14.56 -33.04 10.38
CA ALA A 422 -15.00 -31.66 10.37
C ALA A 422 -13.85 -30.69 10.06
N GLU A 423 -12.62 -31.05 10.43
CA GLU A 423 -11.44 -30.26 10.15
C GLU A 423 -11.02 -30.37 8.69
N THR A 424 -10.92 -31.58 8.10
CA THR A 424 -10.40 -31.74 6.74
C THR A 424 -11.31 -31.17 5.65
N TYR A 425 -12.62 -31.12 5.86
CA TYR A 425 -13.56 -30.62 4.84
C TYR A 425 -13.78 -29.10 4.93
N TYR A 426 -13.86 -28.51 6.14
CA TYR A 426 -13.99 -27.05 6.29
C TYR A 426 -12.65 -26.31 6.27
N LYS A 427 -11.52 -27.02 6.36
CA LYS A 427 -10.18 -26.51 6.08
C LYS A 427 -9.62 -27.21 4.82
N PRO A 428 -10.16 -26.93 3.62
CA PRO A 428 -9.75 -27.56 2.36
C PRO A 428 -8.25 -27.39 2.03
N PHE A 429 -7.61 -26.34 2.56
CA PHE A 429 -6.18 -26.04 2.38
C PHE A 429 -5.48 -25.99 3.74
N PRO A 430 -5.00 -27.14 4.27
CA PRO A 430 -4.48 -27.23 5.64
C PRO A 430 -3.42 -26.16 5.99
N ASP A 431 -2.51 -25.89 5.06
CA ASP A 431 -1.42 -24.92 5.22
C ASP A 431 -1.90 -23.46 5.26
N ALA A 432 -3.09 -23.14 4.74
CA ALA A 432 -3.56 -21.76 4.53
C ALA A 432 -4.11 -21.08 5.80
N TYR A 433 -4.27 -21.85 6.88
CA TYR A 433 -4.91 -21.40 8.12
C TYR A 433 -3.88 -21.28 9.26
N PRO A 434 -4.19 -20.52 10.33
CA PRO A 434 -3.34 -20.50 11.52
C PRO A 434 -3.09 -21.91 12.07
N PRO A 435 -1.87 -22.21 12.54
CA PRO A 435 -0.77 -21.26 12.78
C PRO A 435 0.11 -20.96 11.55
N ASP A 436 0.09 -21.80 10.51
CA ASP A 436 1.09 -21.75 9.43
C ASP A 436 0.82 -20.63 8.40
N SER A 437 -0.45 -20.47 7.98
CA SER A 437 -0.90 -19.43 7.04
C SER A 437 -0.06 -19.31 5.75
N LEU A 438 0.38 -20.43 5.20
CA LEU A 438 1.20 -20.51 3.99
C LEU A 438 0.31 -20.58 2.74
N HIS A 439 0.65 -19.77 1.74
CA HIS A 439 -0.02 -19.81 0.43
C HIS A 439 0.50 -20.97 -0.43
N ARG A 440 -0.39 -21.86 -0.84
CA ARG A 440 -0.08 -23.05 -1.67
C ARG A 440 -0.95 -23.16 -2.93
N TYR A 441 -2.16 -22.62 -2.87
CA TYR A 441 -3.14 -22.72 -3.96
C TYR A 441 -3.75 -21.36 -4.30
N THR A 442 -4.03 -21.16 -5.58
CA THR A 442 -4.70 -19.97 -6.11
C THR A 442 -6.05 -20.36 -6.70
N ILE A 443 -7.10 -19.69 -6.25
CA ILE A 443 -8.44 -19.75 -6.84
C ILE A 443 -8.48 -18.70 -7.95
N TYR A 444 -8.36 -19.16 -9.19
CA TYR A 444 -8.52 -18.35 -10.39
C TYR A 444 -9.99 -18.28 -10.77
N THR A 445 -10.50 -17.07 -11.02
CA THR A 445 -11.85 -16.86 -11.51
C THR A 445 -11.87 -15.91 -12.69
N ARG A 446 -12.76 -16.17 -13.64
CA ARG A 446 -13.12 -15.26 -14.72
C ARG A 446 -14.62 -15.24 -14.87
N TYR A 447 -15.22 -14.06 -14.77
CA TYR A 447 -16.68 -13.95 -14.77
C TYR A 447 -17.16 -12.60 -15.26
N THR A 448 -18.44 -12.54 -15.60
CA THR A 448 -19.12 -11.30 -15.99
C THR A 448 -20.10 -10.92 -14.89
N HIS A 449 -20.18 -9.65 -14.48
CA HIS A 449 -21.12 -9.20 -13.45
C HIS A 449 -21.84 -7.90 -13.84
N SER A 450 -23.03 -7.68 -13.27
CA SER A 450 -23.85 -6.52 -13.61
C SER A 450 -23.37 -5.25 -12.93
N VAL A 451 -23.14 -4.19 -13.71
CA VAL A 451 -22.75 -2.86 -13.23
C VAL A 451 -23.86 -1.84 -13.48
N GLY A 452 -24.23 -1.09 -12.44
CA GLY A 452 -25.21 0.01 -12.55
C GLY A 452 -24.64 1.28 -13.20
N VAL A 453 -23.31 1.42 -13.20
CA VAL A 453 -22.56 2.56 -13.75
C VAL A 453 -21.26 2.03 -14.36
N TYR A 454 -20.82 2.56 -15.50
CA TYR A 454 -19.57 2.14 -16.12
C TYR A 454 -18.42 2.92 -15.49
N LEU A 455 -17.57 2.23 -14.73
CA LEU A 455 -16.46 2.87 -14.03
C LEU A 455 -15.18 2.84 -14.88
N LEU A 456 -14.76 4.02 -15.30
CA LEU A 456 -13.45 4.29 -15.88
C LEU A 456 -12.45 4.62 -14.76
N HIS A 457 -11.19 4.88 -15.10
CA HIS A 457 -10.22 5.36 -14.11
C HIS A 457 -10.62 6.76 -13.60
N PRO A 458 -10.46 7.10 -12.30
CA PRO A 458 -10.59 8.47 -11.81
C PRO A 458 -9.55 9.41 -12.44
N ASP A 459 -9.76 10.72 -12.30
CA ASP A 459 -8.89 11.77 -12.84
C ASP A 459 -8.66 11.69 -14.37
N ILE A 460 -9.75 11.45 -15.12
CA ILE A 460 -9.74 11.47 -16.58
C ILE A 460 -9.35 12.86 -17.08
N VAL A 461 -8.46 12.91 -18.07
CA VAL A 461 -8.11 14.14 -18.80
C VAL A 461 -9.34 14.59 -19.59
N PRO A 462 -9.90 15.79 -19.31
CA PRO A 462 -11.12 16.24 -19.97
C PRO A 462 -11.02 16.26 -21.49
N GLU A 463 -12.10 15.85 -22.18
CA GLU A 463 -12.24 15.78 -23.65
C GLU A 463 -11.35 14.73 -24.34
N SER A 464 -10.63 13.91 -23.56
CA SER A 464 -9.82 12.79 -24.08
C SER A 464 -10.69 11.59 -24.49
N GLU A 465 -11.88 11.45 -23.90
CA GLU A 465 -12.75 10.31 -24.02
C GLU A 465 -13.37 10.16 -25.42
N ARG A 466 -13.47 8.93 -25.91
CA ARG A 466 -14.18 8.52 -27.12
C ARG A 466 -15.00 7.29 -26.79
N VAL A 467 -16.31 7.46 -26.66
CA VAL A 467 -17.26 6.41 -26.34
C VAL A 467 -17.91 5.90 -27.62
N TYR A 468 -17.70 4.62 -27.92
CA TYR A 468 -18.32 3.92 -29.05
C TYR A 468 -19.33 2.90 -28.52
N VAL A 469 -20.49 2.83 -29.15
CA VAL A 469 -21.53 1.82 -28.88
C VAL A 469 -21.83 1.07 -30.18
N ASN A 470 -21.59 -0.23 -30.21
CA ASN A 470 -21.63 -1.08 -31.42
C ASN A 470 -20.84 -0.47 -32.60
N GLY A 471 -19.68 0.14 -32.28
CA GLY A 471 -18.82 0.82 -33.26
C GLY A 471 -19.26 2.24 -33.65
N LYS A 472 -20.45 2.71 -33.23
CA LYS A 472 -20.91 4.08 -33.45
C LYS A 472 -20.35 5.01 -32.37
N LEU A 473 -19.60 6.03 -32.78
CA LEU A 473 -19.12 7.08 -31.87
C LEU A 473 -20.30 7.92 -31.34
N LEU A 474 -20.36 8.08 -30.03
CA LEU A 474 -21.37 8.86 -29.33
C LEU A 474 -20.87 10.26 -28.96
N THR A 475 -21.80 11.16 -28.67
CA THR A 475 -21.54 12.56 -28.32
C THR A 475 -21.78 12.82 -26.83
N ARG A 476 -20.80 13.41 -26.16
CA ARG A 476 -20.89 13.82 -24.75
C ARG A 476 -22.04 14.81 -24.53
N ASP A 477 -22.69 14.73 -23.36
CA ASP A 477 -23.79 15.57 -22.88
C ASP A 477 -25.10 15.46 -23.70
N LYS A 478 -25.11 14.58 -24.71
CA LYS A 478 -26.29 14.25 -25.51
C LYS A 478 -26.62 12.77 -25.41
N ASP A 479 -25.63 11.92 -25.67
CA ASP A 479 -25.80 10.47 -25.69
C ASP A 479 -25.28 9.81 -24.38
N TYR A 480 -24.27 10.42 -23.74
CA TYR A 480 -23.70 9.97 -22.47
C TYR A 480 -23.23 11.13 -21.59
N LEU A 481 -23.14 10.88 -20.29
CA LEU A 481 -22.59 11.76 -19.27
C LEU A 481 -21.35 11.11 -18.66
N ILE A 482 -20.32 11.91 -18.40
CA ILE A 482 -19.07 11.46 -17.78
C ILE A 482 -18.66 12.43 -16.69
N ASP A 483 -18.34 11.89 -15.52
CA ASP A 483 -17.66 12.61 -14.45
C ASP A 483 -16.17 12.26 -14.50
N TYR A 484 -15.34 13.26 -14.81
CA TYR A 484 -13.90 13.06 -14.97
C TYR A 484 -13.17 12.81 -13.67
N SER A 485 -13.69 13.31 -12.54
CA SER A 485 -13.02 13.17 -11.25
C SER A 485 -13.12 11.73 -10.74
N SER A 486 -14.33 11.17 -10.80
CA SER A 486 -14.64 9.82 -10.34
C SER A 486 -14.48 8.74 -11.41
N GLY A 487 -14.49 9.12 -12.69
CA GLY A 487 -14.49 8.18 -13.82
C GLY A 487 -15.85 7.56 -14.11
N TYR A 488 -16.94 8.06 -13.51
CA TYR A 488 -18.28 7.53 -13.78
C TYR A 488 -18.77 7.90 -15.18
N LEU A 489 -19.10 6.88 -15.98
CA LEU A 489 -19.75 7.01 -17.27
C LEU A 489 -21.16 6.44 -17.20
N SER A 490 -22.14 7.22 -17.68
CA SER A 490 -23.54 6.81 -17.80
C SER A 490 -24.13 7.23 -19.14
N PHE A 491 -25.13 6.51 -19.62
CA PHE A 491 -25.83 6.82 -20.88
C PHE A 491 -27.13 7.55 -20.59
N VAL A 492 -27.43 8.58 -21.38
CA VAL A 492 -28.63 9.42 -21.19
C VAL A 492 -29.91 8.62 -21.48
N ASP A 493 -29.86 7.72 -22.46
CA ASP A 493 -30.92 6.73 -22.73
C ASP A 493 -30.44 5.32 -22.32
N PRO A 494 -30.90 4.80 -21.16
CA PRO A 494 -30.54 3.47 -20.71
C PRO A 494 -31.03 2.34 -21.63
N ASN A 495 -32.04 2.59 -22.47
CA ASN A 495 -32.56 1.59 -23.42
C ASN A 495 -31.65 1.40 -24.63
N LEU A 496 -30.69 2.31 -24.85
CA LEU A 496 -29.66 2.17 -25.89
C LEU A 496 -28.75 0.95 -25.61
N ILE A 497 -28.70 0.49 -24.36
CA ILE A 497 -27.78 -0.56 -23.91
C ILE A 497 -28.55 -1.85 -23.62
N GLY A 498 -28.58 -2.75 -24.61
CA GLY A 498 -29.02 -4.14 -24.47
C GLY A 498 -27.92 -5.03 -23.88
N SER A 499 -28.21 -6.31 -23.61
CA SER A 499 -27.27 -7.26 -23.01
C SER A 499 -26.04 -7.57 -23.87
N ASP A 500 -26.14 -7.45 -25.19
CA ASP A 500 -25.10 -7.76 -26.18
C ASP A 500 -24.36 -6.52 -26.71
N THR A 501 -24.71 -5.34 -26.21
CA THR A 501 -24.24 -4.05 -26.74
C THR A 501 -22.77 -3.82 -26.41
N LYS A 502 -21.89 -3.74 -27.42
CA LYS A 502 -20.45 -3.53 -27.22
C LYS A 502 -20.14 -2.05 -27.04
N ILE A 503 -19.70 -1.67 -25.85
CA ILE A 503 -19.27 -0.32 -25.51
C ILE A 503 -17.74 -0.32 -25.49
N ARG A 504 -17.10 0.60 -26.21
CA ARG A 504 -15.65 0.82 -26.15
C ARG A 504 -15.39 2.26 -25.76
N VAL A 505 -14.60 2.49 -24.72
CA VAL A 505 -14.24 3.81 -24.23
C VAL A 505 -12.73 3.96 -24.29
N GLU A 506 -12.25 4.85 -25.15
CA GLU A 506 -10.84 5.24 -25.22
C GLU A 506 -10.69 6.56 -24.48
N TYR A 507 -9.81 6.67 -23.48
CA TYR A 507 -9.64 7.89 -22.68
C TYR A 507 -8.19 8.02 -22.16
N GLU A 508 -7.84 9.19 -21.62
CA GLU A 508 -6.57 9.42 -20.92
C GLU A 508 -6.85 9.77 -19.45
N TRP A 509 -6.03 9.32 -18.50
CA TRP A 509 -6.19 9.64 -17.07
C TRP A 509 -4.87 10.00 -16.38
N MET A 510 -4.93 10.77 -15.30
CA MET A 510 -3.76 11.27 -14.58
C MET A 510 -3.46 10.41 -13.33
N PRO A 511 -2.35 9.65 -13.27
CA PRO A 511 -2.03 8.92 -12.05
C PRO A 511 -1.58 9.86 -10.93
N VAL A 512 -1.93 9.48 -9.70
CA VAL A 512 -1.63 10.21 -8.46
C VAL A 512 -0.11 10.38 -8.28
N MET A 513 0.67 9.34 -8.62
CA MET A 513 2.14 9.29 -8.60
C MET A 513 2.67 8.76 -9.96
N GLY A 514 3.69 9.42 -10.56
CA GLY A 514 4.50 8.83 -11.64
C GLY A 514 4.06 8.97 -13.11
N GLY A 515 3.11 9.84 -13.47
CA GLY A 515 2.45 9.80 -14.80
C GLY A 515 2.87 10.75 -15.92
N GLN A 516 3.83 11.65 -15.71
CA GLN A 516 4.26 12.55 -16.79
C GLN A 516 5.39 11.88 -17.57
N ALA A 517 5.12 11.56 -18.83
CA ALA A 517 6.12 11.11 -19.78
C ALA A 517 6.51 12.28 -20.68
N THR A 518 7.81 12.51 -20.82
CA THR A 518 8.32 13.44 -21.84
C THR A 518 8.02 12.85 -23.21
N PHE A 519 7.33 13.62 -24.04
CA PHE A 519 7.00 13.29 -25.42
C PHE A 519 7.68 14.28 -26.36
N MET A 520 8.53 13.77 -27.24
CA MET A 520 9.22 14.52 -28.28
C MET A 520 8.91 13.89 -29.63
N GLY A 521 8.81 14.73 -30.66
CA GLY A 521 8.53 14.22 -31.99
C GLY A 521 8.80 15.22 -33.09
N GLY A 522 8.97 14.71 -34.29
CA GLY A 522 9.18 15.50 -35.50
C GLY A 522 8.64 14.77 -36.71
N ARG A 523 8.09 15.52 -37.66
CA ARG A 523 7.73 15.02 -38.98
C ARG A 523 8.25 15.98 -40.04
N ILE A 524 8.95 15.44 -41.02
CA ILE A 524 9.36 16.14 -42.23
C ILE A 524 8.58 15.54 -43.39
N GLU A 525 8.05 16.39 -44.26
CA GLU A 525 7.24 15.97 -45.39
C GLU A 525 7.57 16.79 -46.64
N TYR A 526 7.77 16.13 -47.76
CA TYR A 526 8.07 16.72 -49.06
C TYR A 526 6.92 16.45 -50.04
N LYS A 527 6.27 17.51 -50.53
CA LYS A 527 5.07 17.47 -51.39
C LYS A 527 5.18 18.38 -52.62
N PRO A 528 5.99 18.03 -53.64
CA PRO A 528 6.05 18.73 -54.91
C PRO A 528 4.74 18.48 -55.70
N GLY A 529 3.80 19.40 -55.60
CA GLY A 529 2.51 19.31 -56.30
C GLY A 529 1.51 18.36 -55.61
N ARG A 530 0.64 17.71 -56.41
CA ARG A 530 -0.47 16.87 -55.92
C ARG A 530 -0.28 15.36 -56.14
N ILE A 531 0.78 14.98 -56.84
CA ILE A 531 1.02 13.61 -57.31
C ILE A 531 1.93 12.84 -56.35
N PHE A 532 2.85 13.52 -55.66
CA PHE A 532 3.85 12.88 -54.81
C PHE A 532 3.80 13.46 -53.39
N SER A 533 3.85 12.59 -52.39
CA SER A 533 4.25 12.97 -51.03
C SER A 533 5.17 11.94 -50.42
N LEU A 534 6.26 12.39 -49.78
CA LEU A 534 7.14 11.57 -48.96
C LEU A 534 7.19 12.18 -47.56
N GLY A 535 6.89 11.39 -46.55
CA GLY A 535 6.95 11.77 -45.14
C GLY A 535 7.95 10.91 -44.37
N SER A 536 8.52 11.48 -43.32
CA SER A 536 9.19 10.72 -42.27
C SER A 536 8.83 11.29 -40.90
N THR A 537 8.50 10.41 -39.97
CA THR A 537 8.09 10.73 -38.61
C THR A 537 9.09 10.11 -37.64
N PHE A 538 9.50 10.84 -36.61
CA PHE A 538 10.20 10.32 -35.45
C PHE A 538 9.44 10.73 -34.19
N LEU A 539 9.17 9.79 -33.28
CA LEU A 539 8.49 10.00 -32.01
C LEU A 539 9.29 9.33 -30.90
N SER A 540 9.34 9.96 -29.74
CA SER A 540 9.99 9.46 -28.54
C SER A 540 9.13 9.80 -27.33
N GLN A 541 8.70 8.79 -26.61
CA GLN A 541 8.01 8.91 -25.32
C GLN A 541 8.90 8.28 -24.24
N SER A 542 9.16 8.99 -23.15
CA SER A 542 9.96 8.49 -22.03
C SER A 542 9.31 8.85 -20.72
N ALA A 543 9.14 7.87 -19.84
CA ALA A 543 8.74 8.11 -18.46
C ALA A 543 9.75 9.01 -17.75
N SER A 544 9.30 9.65 -16.67
CA SER A 544 10.18 10.44 -15.80
C SER A 544 11.28 9.54 -15.21
N PRO A 545 12.55 9.98 -15.21
CA PRO A 545 13.64 9.21 -14.60
C PRO A 545 13.37 8.94 -13.13
N ALA A 546 13.67 7.71 -12.68
CA ALA A 546 13.57 7.33 -11.28
C ALA A 546 14.78 7.86 -10.48
N ASP A 547 14.52 8.36 -9.27
CA ASP A 547 15.54 8.93 -8.41
C ASP A 547 16.35 7.88 -7.64
N LYS A 548 15.70 6.75 -7.37
CA LYS A 548 16.30 5.54 -6.80
C LYS A 548 15.89 4.35 -7.66
N ILE A 549 16.56 3.22 -7.50
CA ILE A 549 16.19 1.98 -8.16
C ILE A 549 14.70 1.69 -7.94
N PRO A 550 13.91 1.53 -9.01
CA PRO A 550 12.49 1.28 -8.89
C PRO A 550 12.25 -0.18 -8.47
N PRO A 551 11.20 -0.46 -7.67
CA PRO A 551 10.72 -1.82 -7.49
C PRO A 551 10.34 -2.46 -8.82
N LEU A 552 10.45 -3.78 -8.90
CA LEU A 552 10.05 -4.55 -10.06
C LEU A 552 8.56 -4.31 -10.40
N GLY A 553 8.26 -4.07 -11.68
CA GLY A 553 6.91 -3.72 -12.15
C GLY A 553 6.60 -2.21 -12.15
N LEU A 554 7.38 -1.37 -11.47
CA LEU A 554 7.22 0.09 -11.42
C LEU A 554 8.37 0.84 -12.12
N SER A 555 9.03 0.18 -13.06
CA SER A 555 10.20 0.72 -13.76
C SER A 555 9.82 1.77 -14.81
N PRO A 556 10.59 2.87 -14.95
CA PRO A 556 10.33 3.88 -15.98
C PRO A 556 10.66 3.31 -17.36
N ALA A 557 9.71 3.36 -18.30
CA ALA A 557 9.89 2.84 -19.66
C ALA A 557 10.04 3.97 -20.70
N SER A 558 10.60 3.63 -21.86
CA SER A 558 10.61 4.51 -23.04
C SER A 558 10.25 3.77 -24.31
N HIS A 559 9.69 4.50 -25.26
CA HIS A 559 9.26 4.00 -26.56
C HIS A 559 9.64 5.02 -27.64
N LYS A 560 10.39 4.56 -28.64
CA LYS A 560 10.82 5.35 -29.80
C LYS A 560 10.26 4.70 -31.05
N VAL A 561 9.71 5.53 -31.93
CA VAL A 561 9.16 5.10 -33.21
C VAL A 561 9.70 5.97 -34.31
N TRP A 562 10.15 5.33 -35.38
CA TRP A 562 10.49 5.97 -36.63
C TRP A 562 9.60 5.43 -37.74
N GLU A 563 9.22 6.28 -38.68
CA GLU A 563 8.39 5.92 -39.82
C GLU A 563 8.82 6.70 -41.06
N ALA A 564 8.64 6.06 -42.22
CA ALA A 564 8.63 6.69 -43.53
C ALA A 564 7.35 6.29 -44.29
N ASP A 565 6.72 7.26 -44.96
CA ASP A 565 5.53 7.05 -45.77
C ASP A 565 5.67 7.70 -47.15
N LEU A 566 5.18 7.02 -48.18
CA LEU A 566 5.20 7.44 -49.58
C LEU A 566 3.78 7.38 -50.15
N ASN A 567 3.35 8.44 -50.84
CA ASN A 567 2.09 8.48 -51.59
C ASN A 567 2.36 8.95 -53.02
N LEU A 568 1.92 8.16 -54.00
CA LEU A 568 1.98 8.51 -55.42
C LEU A 568 0.58 8.40 -56.03
N ASN A 569 0.04 9.50 -56.55
CA ASN A 569 -1.30 9.59 -57.12
C ASN A 569 -1.24 10.04 -58.59
N PHE A 570 -1.13 9.07 -59.49
CA PHE A 570 -1.10 9.30 -60.93
C PHE A 570 -2.51 9.30 -61.50
N ARG A 571 -2.77 10.22 -62.43
CA ARG A 571 -4.05 10.28 -63.16
C ARG A 571 -3.85 10.41 -64.68
N PRO A 572 -3.19 9.45 -65.34
CA PRO A 572 -3.09 9.47 -66.80
C PRO A 572 -4.47 9.38 -67.45
N ASN A 573 -4.63 10.04 -68.60
CA ASN A 573 -5.79 9.86 -69.46
C ASN A 573 -5.39 8.96 -70.63
N LEU A 574 -5.95 7.74 -70.69
CA LEU A 574 -5.70 6.81 -71.79
C LEU A 574 -6.57 7.11 -73.03
N GLY A 575 -7.29 8.23 -73.01
CA GLY A 575 -8.17 8.68 -74.07
C GLY A 575 -7.53 8.81 -75.46
N SER A 576 -6.22 9.06 -75.53
CA SER A 576 -5.48 9.15 -76.80
C SER A 576 -5.37 7.81 -77.55
N LEU A 577 -5.49 6.67 -76.85
CA LEU A 577 -5.44 5.33 -77.45
C LEU A 577 -6.78 4.88 -78.05
N TRP A 578 -7.91 5.48 -77.63
CA TRP A 578 -9.26 4.99 -77.95
C TRP A 578 -10.24 6.08 -78.40
N LYS A 579 -9.77 7.28 -78.77
CA LYS A 579 -10.61 8.45 -79.12
C LYS A 579 -11.77 8.68 -78.12
N GLY A 580 -11.45 8.72 -76.83
CA GLY A 580 -12.42 8.93 -75.74
C GLY A 580 -11.80 9.64 -74.54
N ASN A 581 -12.58 9.86 -73.46
CA ASN A 581 -12.03 10.36 -72.18
C ASN A 581 -12.00 9.21 -71.17
N PHE A 582 -10.83 8.59 -70.98
CA PHE A 582 -10.66 7.44 -70.08
C PHE A 582 -9.62 7.76 -69.00
N PRO A 583 -10.03 8.40 -67.90
CA PRO A 583 -9.15 8.68 -66.77
C PRO A 583 -8.83 7.38 -66.03
N LEU A 584 -7.54 7.05 -65.91
CA LEU A 584 -7.03 5.98 -65.07
C LEU A 584 -6.39 6.62 -63.82
N GLY A 585 -6.90 6.34 -62.62
CA GLY A 585 -6.31 6.81 -61.37
C GLY A 585 -5.51 5.70 -60.71
N ILE A 586 -4.20 5.87 -60.53
CA ILE A 586 -3.33 4.93 -59.82
C ILE A 586 -2.85 5.61 -58.54
N LEU A 587 -3.19 5.05 -57.39
CA LEU A 587 -2.70 5.44 -56.07
C LEU A 587 -1.78 4.33 -55.55
N PHE A 588 -0.50 4.64 -55.38
CA PHE A 588 0.45 3.82 -54.64
C PHE A 588 0.69 4.45 -53.27
N THR A 589 0.62 3.68 -52.21
CA THR A 589 0.99 4.10 -50.85
C THR A 589 1.94 3.07 -50.26
N GLY A 590 3.05 3.52 -49.68
CA GLY A 590 4.02 2.68 -48.98
C GLY A 590 4.28 3.25 -47.59
N GLU A 591 4.37 2.39 -46.58
CA GLU A 591 4.67 2.75 -45.19
C GLU A 591 5.73 1.77 -44.65
N LEU A 592 6.71 2.29 -43.92
CA LEU A 592 7.74 1.51 -43.22
C LEU A 592 7.91 2.11 -41.84
N SER A 593 7.83 1.29 -40.80
CA SER A 593 7.99 1.72 -39.41
C SER A 593 8.99 0.84 -38.67
N HIS A 594 9.77 1.47 -37.80
CA HIS A 594 10.66 0.83 -36.84
C HIS A 594 10.32 1.31 -35.42
N SER A 595 10.22 0.38 -34.49
CA SER A 595 9.89 0.65 -33.08
C SER A 595 10.94 0.06 -32.16
N ASN A 596 11.38 0.83 -31.18
CA ASN A 596 12.27 0.41 -30.09
C ASN A 596 11.59 0.73 -28.76
N ILE A 597 11.38 -0.30 -27.94
CA ILE A 597 10.82 -0.18 -26.59
C ILE A 597 11.90 -0.59 -25.60
N ASN A 598 12.26 0.33 -24.70
CA ASN A 598 13.07 0.02 -23.53
C ASN A 598 12.13 -0.02 -22.31
N PRO A 599 11.84 -1.23 -21.76
CA PRO A 599 10.88 -1.38 -20.66
C PRO A 599 11.39 -0.84 -19.32
N ASN A 600 12.70 -0.56 -19.19
CA ASN A 600 13.28 0.00 -17.98
C ASN A 600 14.52 0.86 -18.31
N THR A 601 14.32 2.17 -18.41
CA THR A 601 15.37 3.15 -18.69
C THR A 601 16.34 3.37 -17.52
N PHE A 602 15.99 2.93 -16.30
CA PHE A 602 16.93 2.92 -15.18
C PHE A 602 18.00 1.83 -15.36
N GLY A 603 17.68 0.76 -16.09
CA GLY A 603 18.59 -0.36 -16.38
C GLY A 603 18.63 -1.45 -15.30
N ALA A 604 17.90 -1.26 -14.20
CA ALA A 604 17.78 -2.21 -13.10
C ALA A 604 16.40 -2.14 -12.42
N GLY A 605 15.91 -3.27 -11.90
CA GLY A 605 14.70 -3.32 -11.08
C GLY A 605 14.99 -4.02 -9.75
N MET A 606 14.60 -3.40 -8.64
CA MET A 606 14.79 -3.96 -7.31
C MET A 606 13.76 -5.08 -7.06
N LEU A 607 14.25 -6.26 -6.68
CA LEU A 607 13.41 -7.36 -6.22
C LEU A 607 13.29 -7.32 -4.70
N GLU A 608 14.41 -7.13 -4.00
CA GLU A 608 14.45 -7.08 -2.54
C GLU A 608 15.62 -6.25 -2.02
N ASP A 609 15.37 -5.34 -1.08
CA ASP A 609 16.39 -4.49 -0.41
C ASP A 609 16.54 -4.79 1.10
N PHE A 610 15.83 -5.81 1.60
CA PHE A 610 15.77 -6.26 3.00
C PHE A 610 15.38 -5.19 4.02
N SER A 611 14.98 -3.99 3.60
CA SER A 611 14.60 -2.89 4.48
C SER A 611 13.31 -3.16 5.26
N THR A 612 12.49 -4.08 4.75
CA THR A 612 11.21 -4.51 5.36
C THR A 612 11.26 -5.96 5.83
N SER A 613 12.46 -6.55 5.91
CA SER A 613 12.63 -7.93 6.37
C SER A 613 12.22 -8.10 7.84
N LYS A 614 12.54 -7.11 8.66
CA LYS A 614 12.18 -6.98 10.07
C LYS A 614 10.82 -6.28 10.20
N VAL A 615 9.81 -7.02 10.64
CA VAL A 615 8.48 -6.47 10.97
C VAL A 615 8.48 -6.12 12.44
N GLU A 616 8.38 -4.84 12.76
CA GLU A 616 8.54 -4.29 14.12
C GLU A 616 7.22 -3.75 14.67
N ASP A 617 6.94 -3.99 15.95
CA ASP A 617 5.89 -3.31 16.72
C ASP A 617 6.54 -2.56 17.91
N PRO A 618 6.78 -1.24 17.79
CA PRO A 618 7.44 -0.45 18.82
C PRO A 618 6.46 0.01 19.91
N LEU A 619 6.94 0.01 21.17
CA LEU A 619 6.15 0.50 22.30
C LEU A 619 6.24 2.02 22.48
N PRO A 620 5.15 2.66 22.95
CA PRO A 620 5.21 4.05 23.38
C PRO A 620 6.02 4.17 24.67
N LEU A 621 6.94 5.14 24.70
CA LEU A 621 7.85 5.39 25.83
C LEU A 621 7.57 6.72 26.54
N GLY A 622 6.49 7.42 26.16
CA GLY A 622 6.03 8.56 26.94
C GLY A 622 5.49 8.08 28.28
N LYS A 623 5.78 8.81 29.35
CA LYS A 623 5.38 8.42 30.72
C LYS A 623 3.87 8.14 30.85
N ASP A 624 3.08 8.81 30.01
CA ASP A 624 1.62 8.76 30.01
C ASP A 624 1.05 7.44 29.49
N SER A 625 1.87 6.61 28.85
CA SER A 625 1.50 5.27 28.39
C SER A 625 1.81 4.16 29.40
N TRP A 626 2.38 4.52 30.56
CA TRP A 626 2.81 3.58 31.59
C TRP A 626 2.08 3.89 32.89
N ARG A 627 1.65 2.83 33.57
CA ARG A 627 1.03 2.88 34.90
C ARG A 627 1.75 1.93 35.85
N LEU A 628 1.44 2.00 37.14
CA LEU A 628 1.93 0.99 38.07
C LEU A 628 1.40 -0.38 37.66
N GLY A 629 2.25 -1.40 37.77
CA GLY A 629 1.88 -2.78 37.46
C GLY A 629 1.46 -3.55 38.70
N SER A 630 0.72 -4.62 38.49
CA SER A 630 0.43 -5.63 39.51
C SER A 630 1.67 -6.42 39.93
N GLN A 631 1.50 -7.20 40.99
CA GLN A 631 2.50 -8.09 41.53
C GLN A 631 2.92 -9.19 40.53
N PRO A 632 4.21 -9.30 40.17
CA PRO A 632 4.71 -10.45 39.42
C PRO A 632 4.60 -11.78 40.17
N PRO A 633 4.61 -12.94 39.49
CA PRO A 633 4.68 -14.23 40.16
C PRO A 633 5.95 -14.36 41.01
N ASP A 634 5.85 -15.11 42.11
CA ASP A 634 6.98 -15.51 42.95
C ASP A 634 7.75 -14.37 43.66
N VAL A 635 7.15 -13.17 43.80
CA VAL A 635 7.66 -12.11 44.70
C VAL A 635 6.74 -11.92 45.90
N ASP A 636 7.26 -11.49 47.05
CA ASP A 636 6.46 -11.19 48.24
C ASP A 636 5.87 -9.78 48.14
N PHE A 637 4.55 -9.64 48.24
CA PHE A 637 3.86 -8.36 48.14
C PHE A 637 4.38 -7.32 49.13
N ASN A 638 4.78 -7.75 50.34
CA ASN A 638 5.29 -6.86 51.38
C ASN A 638 6.67 -6.26 51.09
N LEU A 639 7.36 -6.79 50.06
CA LEU A 639 8.65 -6.27 49.59
C LEU A 639 8.49 -5.28 48.44
N ARG A 640 7.24 -4.93 48.07
CA ARG A 640 7.01 -3.86 47.10
C ARG A 640 7.52 -2.54 47.66
N ASP A 641 8.28 -1.82 46.87
CA ASP A 641 8.79 -0.49 47.20
C ASP A 641 8.38 0.51 46.10
N LYS A 642 9.10 1.63 45.95
CA LYS A 642 8.67 2.75 45.13
C LYS A 642 9.42 2.89 43.80
N VAL A 643 8.68 2.82 42.69
CA VAL A 643 9.06 3.32 41.35
C VAL A 643 8.42 4.67 41.05
N THR A 644 9.16 5.57 40.41
CA THR A 644 8.63 6.83 39.85
C THR A 644 8.79 6.83 38.34
N ILE A 645 7.68 7.04 37.63
CA ILE A 645 7.63 7.09 36.16
C ILE A 645 7.81 8.53 35.70
N SER A 646 8.77 8.75 34.81
CA SER A 646 8.96 10.03 34.11
C SER A 646 9.47 9.80 32.69
N ASP A 647 9.52 10.84 31.89
CA ASP A 647 10.08 10.79 30.54
C ASP A 647 10.93 12.03 30.25
N GLU A 648 11.81 11.89 29.27
CA GLU A 648 12.63 13.00 28.77
C GLU A 648 12.79 12.93 27.25
N ARG A 649 13.04 14.08 26.63
CA ARG A 649 13.41 14.15 25.21
C ARG A 649 14.90 14.37 25.08
N ILE A 650 15.57 13.45 24.40
CA ILE A 650 16.99 13.53 24.07
C ILE A 650 17.18 13.32 22.58
N LYS A 651 18.35 13.67 22.04
CA LYS A 651 18.62 13.38 20.63
C LYS A 651 18.83 11.88 20.45
N ALA A 652 18.30 11.32 19.36
CA ALA A 652 18.45 9.90 19.07
C ALA A 652 19.92 9.49 18.91
N GLU A 653 20.77 10.41 18.43
CA GLU A 653 22.23 10.19 18.33
C GLU A 653 22.95 10.03 19.67
N ASP A 654 22.38 10.53 20.78
CA ASP A 654 22.92 10.35 22.12
C ASP A 654 22.68 8.92 22.65
N VAL A 655 21.71 8.20 22.06
CA VAL A 655 21.47 6.77 22.29
C VAL A 655 22.38 5.95 21.40
N ASN A 656 22.28 6.16 20.09
CA ASN A 656 23.08 5.48 19.09
C ASN A 656 23.63 6.52 18.09
N PRO A 657 24.95 6.75 18.00
CA PRO A 657 25.55 7.78 17.14
C PRO A 657 25.14 7.71 15.67
N SER A 658 24.77 6.52 15.17
CA SER A 658 24.30 6.30 13.80
C SER A 658 22.87 6.78 13.54
N TRP A 659 22.04 7.00 14.57
CA TRP A 659 20.68 7.52 14.44
C TRP A 659 20.65 9.00 14.06
N SER A 660 19.51 9.51 13.60
CA SER A 660 19.35 10.94 13.25
C SER A 660 19.51 11.85 14.47
N SER A 661 19.86 13.12 14.26
CA SER A 661 19.92 14.12 15.34
C SER A 661 18.54 14.60 15.85
N ASN A 662 17.44 13.99 15.39
CA ASN A 662 16.08 14.27 15.87
C ASN A 662 15.89 13.85 17.33
N GLU A 663 14.99 14.52 18.03
CA GLU A 663 14.63 14.16 19.41
C GLU A 663 13.74 12.92 19.44
N ILE A 664 14.00 12.04 20.41
CA ILE A 664 13.17 10.87 20.76
C ILE A 664 12.78 10.97 22.24
N THR A 665 11.69 10.30 22.60
CA THR A 665 11.23 10.22 23.99
C THR A 665 11.86 8.99 24.65
N VAL A 666 12.42 9.18 25.84
CA VAL A 666 13.02 8.16 26.69
C VAL A 666 12.18 8.00 27.94
N LEU A 667 11.77 6.78 28.24
CA LEU A 667 11.10 6.42 29.49
C LEU A 667 12.14 6.31 30.60
N LYS A 668 11.88 6.92 31.75
CA LYS A 668 12.74 6.87 32.93
C LYS A 668 11.98 6.28 34.11
N LEU A 669 12.50 5.18 34.63
CA LEU A 669 12.00 4.52 35.82
C LEU A 669 13.02 4.71 36.95
N THR A 670 12.67 5.54 37.93
CA THR A 670 13.52 5.80 39.11
C THR A 670 13.03 4.96 40.28
N TYR A 671 13.92 4.12 40.81
CA TYR A 671 13.64 3.23 41.94
C TYR A 671 14.39 3.70 43.18
N ASP A 672 13.80 3.49 44.35
CA ASP A 672 14.40 3.79 45.65
C ASP A 672 14.23 2.61 46.61
N PHE A 673 14.95 1.50 46.34
CA PHE A 673 14.83 0.27 47.11
C PHE A 673 15.59 0.35 48.43
N THR A 674 14.84 0.38 49.52
CA THR A 674 15.37 0.56 50.88
C THR A 674 15.69 -0.75 51.61
N GLY A 675 15.20 -1.88 51.10
CA GLY A 675 15.28 -3.20 51.71
C GLY A 675 16.01 -4.23 50.85
N THR A 676 15.99 -5.48 51.30
CA THR A 676 16.51 -6.65 50.56
C THR A 676 15.41 -7.30 49.73
N ASP A 677 15.74 -7.67 48.49
CA ASP A 677 14.81 -8.27 47.53
C ASP A 677 13.55 -7.43 47.23
N ASN A 678 13.66 -6.11 47.39
CA ASN A 678 12.60 -5.19 47.04
C ASN A 678 12.32 -5.23 45.54
N TRP A 679 11.05 -5.00 45.19
CA TRP A 679 10.60 -4.96 43.81
C TRP A 679 9.58 -3.86 43.58
N ASP A 680 9.40 -3.44 42.33
CA ASP A 680 8.22 -2.71 41.88
C ASP A 680 8.05 -2.95 40.37
N SER A 681 6.86 -2.66 39.84
CA SER A 681 6.51 -2.95 38.45
C SER A 681 5.73 -1.79 37.82
N VAL A 682 5.85 -1.69 36.49
CA VAL A 682 5.09 -0.77 35.65
C VAL A 682 4.54 -1.51 34.44
N THR A 683 3.30 -1.22 34.07
CA THR A 683 2.62 -1.88 32.95
C THR A 683 2.27 -0.87 31.87
N CYS A 684 2.50 -1.27 30.62
CA CYS A 684 2.08 -0.56 29.42
C CYS A 684 0.96 -1.37 28.74
N PRO A 685 -0.30 -0.89 28.75
CA PRO A 685 -1.37 -1.46 27.96
C PRO A 685 -1.09 -1.20 26.47
N ILE A 686 -0.80 -2.25 25.70
CA ILE A 686 -0.45 -2.11 24.28
C ILE A 686 -1.65 -2.30 23.36
N SER A 687 -2.69 -2.98 23.84
CA SER A 687 -3.95 -3.13 23.13
C SER A 687 -5.08 -3.58 24.06
N PRO A 688 -6.18 -2.80 24.15
CA PRO A 688 -7.40 -3.22 24.85
C PRO A 688 -7.91 -4.60 24.41
N VAL A 689 -7.87 -4.83 23.11
CA VAL A 689 -8.42 -6.02 22.46
C VAL A 689 -7.39 -7.13 22.28
N GLY A 690 -6.12 -6.84 22.55
CA GLY A 690 -5.00 -7.71 22.29
C GLY A 690 -4.52 -7.72 20.83
N LYS A 691 -3.24 -8.00 20.65
CA LYS A 691 -2.56 -8.12 19.35
C LYS A 691 -2.13 -9.56 19.09
N ASP A 692 -2.19 -9.96 17.82
CA ASP A 692 -1.60 -11.22 17.35
C ASP A 692 -0.12 -11.01 16.99
N TYR A 693 0.73 -11.59 17.82
CA TYR A 693 2.19 -11.62 17.71
C TYR A 693 2.72 -13.00 17.24
N SER A 694 1.90 -13.83 16.60
CA SER A 694 2.29 -15.15 16.08
C SER A 694 3.55 -15.15 15.20
N HIS A 695 3.70 -14.06 14.44
CA HIS A 695 4.84 -13.85 13.54
C HIS A 695 6.05 -13.18 14.23
N MET A 696 5.89 -12.66 15.45
CA MET A 696 6.98 -12.05 16.22
C MET A 696 7.87 -13.14 16.83
N LYS A 697 9.18 -12.89 16.83
CA LYS A 697 10.20 -13.87 17.24
C LYS A 697 11.21 -13.32 18.24
N TYR A 698 11.37 -12.01 18.33
CA TYR A 698 12.39 -11.40 19.16
C TYR A 698 11.84 -10.18 19.90
N LEU A 699 12.40 -9.92 21.08
CA LEU A 699 12.24 -8.70 21.86
C LEU A 699 13.55 -7.90 21.78
N GLU A 700 13.48 -6.66 21.32
CA GLU A 700 14.59 -5.70 21.32
C GLU A 700 14.36 -4.62 22.38
N VAL A 701 15.33 -4.42 23.27
CA VAL A 701 15.26 -3.39 24.32
C VAL A 701 16.53 -2.55 24.32
N TRP A 702 16.39 -1.24 24.17
CA TRP A 702 17.47 -0.27 24.34
C TRP A 702 17.34 0.39 25.69
N VAL A 703 18.28 0.10 26.58
CA VAL A 703 18.23 0.49 27.98
C VAL A 703 19.58 0.94 28.50
N LYS A 704 19.57 1.85 29.47
CA LYS A 704 20.76 2.35 30.18
C LYS A 704 20.50 2.38 31.68
N GLY A 705 21.58 2.20 32.45
CA GLY A 705 21.53 2.36 33.91
C GLY A 705 21.06 1.13 34.68
N ILE A 706 21.22 -0.09 34.14
CA ILE A 706 21.01 -1.35 34.89
C ILE A 706 22.32 -1.75 35.60
N PRO A 707 22.38 -1.74 36.94
CA PRO A 707 23.50 -2.29 37.72
C PRO A 707 23.60 -3.81 37.63
N ASP A 708 24.76 -4.39 37.95
CA ASP A 708 25.01 -5.84 37.88
C ASP A 708 24.19 -6.67 38.89
N ASP A 709 23.80 -6.06 40.02
CA ASP A 709 23.05 -6.68 41.12
C ASP A 709 21.53 -6.47 41.04
N VAL A 710 21.06 -5.72 40.04
CA VAL A 710 19.65 -5.42 39.80
C VAL A 710 19.16 -6.23 38.61
N LYS A 711 18.02 -6.91 38.77
CA LYS A 711 17.40 -7.71 37.72
C LYS A 711 16.20 -6.98 37.15
N VAL A 712 16.14 -6.88 35.83
CA VAL A 712 15.04 -6.25 35.09
C VAL A 712 14.37 -7.29 34.22
N TYR A 713 13.07 -7.42 34.38
CA TYR A 713 12.24 -8.40 33.70
C TYR A 713 11.18 -7.70 32.85
N LEU A 714 10.78 -8.37 31.77
CA LEU A 714 9.67 -7.96 30.93
C LEU A 714 8.70 -9.14 30.78
N ASP A 715 7.46 -8.94 31.22
CA ASP A 715 6.36 -9.85 30.96
C ASP A 715 5.61 -9.34 29.73
N ILE A 716 5.33 -10.23 28.78
CA ILE A 716 4.58 -9.92 27.55
C ILE A 716 3.38 -10.87 27.49
N GLY A 717 2.16 -10.34 27.49
CA GLY A 717 0.95 -11.15 27.44
C GLY A 717 -0.28 -10.41 27.99
N ILE A 718 -1.02 -11.06 28.86
CA ILE A 718 -2.12 -10.49 29.66
C ILE A 718 -1.65 -10.48 31.10
N VAL A 719 -1.66 -9.30 31.72
CA VAL A 719 -1.14 -9.08 33.08
C VAL A 719 -2.29 -8.75 34.02
N ASN A 720 -2.20 -9.14 35.28
CA ASN A 720 -3.20 -8.82 36.29
C ASN A 720 -3.38 -7.30 36.39
N GLU A 721 -4.63 -6.86 36.41
CA GLU A 721 -5.00 -5.44 36.53
C GLU A 721 -4.97 -4.95 37.99
N ASP A 722 -5.19 -5.86 38.94
CA ASP A 722 -5.22 -5.59 40.38
C ASP A 722 -3.80 -5.22 40.87
N VAL A 723 -3.57 -3.92 41.02
CA VAL A 723 -2.25 -3.37 41.32
C VAL A 723 -1.91 -3.59 42.77
N ASP A 724 -2.86 -3.42 43.69
CA ASP A 724 -2.63 -3.48 45.13
C ASP A 724 -3.13 -4.77 45.83
N GLY A 725 -3.78 -5.66 45.09
CA GLY A 725 -4.15 -6.99 45.53
C GLY A 725 -5.40 -7.03 46.41
N ASP A 726 -6.22 -5.98 46.42
CA ASP A 726 -7.42 -5.92 47.25
C ASP A 726 -8.67 -6.54 46.58
N GLY A 727 -8.59 -6.81 45.27
CA GLY A 727 -9.65 -7.40 44.46
C GLY A 727 -10.81 -6.45 44.13
N ILE A 728 -10.63 -5.14 44.25
CA ILE A 728 -11.60 -4.09 43.96
C ILE A 728 -11.09 -3.25 42.81
N LEU A 729 -11.96 -2.94 41.83
CA LEU A 729 -11.57 -2.05 40.73
C LEU A 729 -11.40 -0.62 41.24
N ASP A 730 -10.15 -0.14 41.33
CA ASP A 730 -9.88 1.27 41.59
C ASP A 730 -9.94 2.10 40.30
N THR A 731 -10.88 3.04 40.24
CA THR A 731 -11.08 3.92 39.09
C THR A 731 -11.64 5.27 39.50
N GLU A 732 -11.17 6.33 38.83
CA GLU A 732 -11.80 7.65 38.85
C GLU A 732 -13.07 7.72 38.00
N ASP A 733 -13.32 6.71 37.15
CA ASP A 733 -14.42 6.67 36.18
C ASP A 733 -15.74 6.31 36.86
N VAL A 734 -16.26 7.24 37.66
CA VAL A 734 -17.44 7.00 38.49
C VAL A 734 -18.68 6.68 37.64
N ASN A 735 -18.74 7.21 36.40
CA ASN A 735 -19.88 7.01 35.51
C ASN A 735 -19.64 5.94 34.43
N GLY A 736 -18.42 5.42 34.29
CA GLY A 736 -18.04 4.36 33.35
C GLY A 736 -18.07 4.80 31.88
N ASP A 737 -17.93 6.10 31.59
CA ASP A 737 -17.98 6.61 30.21
C ASP A 737 -16.61 6.64 29.51
N GLY A 738 -15.54 6.29 30.22
CA GLY A 738 -14.17 6.26 29.71
C GLY A 738 -13.59 7.65 29.44
N ILE A 739 -14.23 8.72 29.91
CA ILE A 739 -13.84 10.12 29.72
C ILE A 739 -13.65 10.76 31.09
N LEU A 740 -12.59 11.56 31.24
CA LEU A 740 -12.40 12.34 32.45
C LEU A 740 -13.42 13.49 32.53
N ASN A 741 -14.38 13.40 33.47
CA ASN A 741 -15.38 14.43 33.70
C ASN A 741 -14.96 15.44 34.80
N PRO A 742 -15.59 16.64 34.83
CA PRO A 742 -15.33 17.61 35.89
C PRO A 742 -15.60 17.04 37.29
N GLY A 743 -14.53 16.89 38.08
CA GLY A 743 -14.59 16.39 39.45
C GLY A 743 -14.05 14.97 39.66
N GLU A 744 -13.66 14.26 38.59
CA GLU A 744 -13.15 12.89 38.66
C GLU A 744 -11.62 12.83 38.88
N ASP A 745 -10.86 13.85 38.45
CA ASP A 745 -9.38 13.96 38.57
C ASP A 745 -8.90 14.14 40.03
N THR A 746 -9.12 13.12 40.85
CA THR A 746 -8.94 13.12 42.31
C THR A 746 -7.80 12.22 42.78
N GLY A 747 -7.29 11.40 41.87
CA GLY A 747 -6.37 10.28 42.01
C GLY A 747 -7.05 8.99 42.47
N ILE A 748 -6.44 7.85 42.12
CA ILE A 748 -6.73 6.53 42.71
C ILE A 748 -5.74 6.23 43.84
N MET A 749 -6.20 5.53 44.88
CA MET A 749 -5.39 5.12 46.02
C MET A 749 -5.01 3.66 45.87
N LEU A 750 -3.76 3.39 45.47
CA LEU A 750 -3.25 2.03 45.32
C LEU A 750 -2.37 1.71 46.52
N GLY A 751 -2.90 0.92 47.47
CA GLY A 751 -2.29 0.72 48.78
C GLY A 751 -2.10 2.03 49.56
N ASP A 752 -0.85 2.44 49.79
CA ASP A 752 -0.50 3.71 50.47
C ASP A 752 -0.15 4.86 49.49
N ARG A 753 -0.30 4.63 48.17
CA ARG A 753 0.15 5.56 47.12
C ARG A 753 -1.05 6.22 46.45
N LEU A 754 -1.17 7.54 46.60
CA LEU A 754 -2.07 8.34 45.77
C LEU A 754 -1.45 8.53 44.39
N ILE A 755 -2.07 7.96 43.37
CA ILE A 755 -1.64 8.04 41.98
C ILE A 755 -2.60 8.95 41.22
N GLY A 756 -2.03 9.80 40.37
CA GLY A 756 -2.79 10.39 39.28
C GLY A 756 -3.59 11.67 39.58
N LYS A 757 -3.71 12.07 40.84
CA LYS A 757 -4.42 13.31 41.22
C LYS A 757 -3.97 14.58 40.45
N ASP A 758 -4.95 15.35 39.96
CA ASP A 758 -4.80 16.62 39.26
C ASP A 758 -3.90 16.52 38.00
N ASN A 759 -3.85 15.34 37.37
CA ASN A 759 -2.98 15.08 36.22
C ASN A 759 -3.66 15.35 34.86
N GLY A 760 -4.98 15.56 34.86
CA GLY A 760 -5.78 15.81 33.67
C GLY A 760 -6.06 14.56 32.83
N LYS A 761 -6.00 13.36 33.42
CA LYS A 761 -6.41 12.10 32.81
C LYS A 761 -7.23 11.30 33.79
N LEU A 762 -7.97 10.35 33.22
CA LEU A 762 -8.70 9.34 33.95
C LEU A 762 -7.73 8.23 34.38
N ASP A 763 -7.54 8.07 35.68
CA ASP A 763 -6.70 7.02 36.27
C ASP A 763 -7.56 5.82 36.72
N THR A 764 -7.12 4.63 36.33
CA THR A 764 -7.81 3.37 36.62
C THR A 764 -6.86 2.17 36.55
N GLU A 765 -7.15 1.16 37.36
CA GLU A 765 -6.54 -0.17 37.28
C GLU A 765 -6.99 -0.95 36.03
N ASP A 766 -8.18 -0.67 35.51
CA ASP A 766 -8.74 -1.29 34.31
C ASP A 766 -7.80 -1.04 33.11
N LEU A 767 -7.08 -2.09 32.71
CA LEU A 767 -6.00 -1.98 31.74
C LEU A 767 -6.55 -1.86 30.32
N ASP A 768 -7.59 -2.62 30.00
CA ASP A 768 -8.20 -2.70 28.68
C ASP A 768 -9.47 -1.86 28.50
N ARG A 769 -9.96 -1.24 29.57
CA ARG A 769 -11.16 -0.40 29.61
C ARG A 769 -12.43 -1.19 29.38
N ASP A 770 -12.49 -2.43 29.83
CA ASP A 770 -13.69 -3.27 29.77
C ASP A 770 -14.69 -3.03 30.93
N GLY A 771 -14.29 -2.23 31.92
CA GLY A 771 -15.06 -1.89 33.11
C GLY A 771 -15.08 -2.99 34.18
N ILE A 772 -14.23 -4.00 34.04
CA ILE A 772 -14.05 -5.13 34.96
C ILE A 772 -12.61 -5.08 35.49
N LEU A 773 -12.38 -5.61 36.70
CA LEU A 773 -11.04 -5.87 37.18
C LEU A 773 -10.62 -7.29 36.77
N ASP A 774 -9.73 -7.38 35.79
CA ASP A 774 -9.23 -8.66 35.29
C ASP A 774 -8.01 -9.16 36.09
N THR A 775 -8.22 -10.18 36.93
CA THR A 775 -7.14 -10.76 37.74
C THR A 775 -6.42 -11.95 37.08
N THR A 776 -6.76 -12.27 35.83
CA THR A 776 -6.21 -13.45 35.13
C THR A 776 -4.89 -13.11 34.46
N GLU A 777 -3.84 -13.88 34.72
CA GLU A 777 -2.54 -13.71 34.09
C GLU A 777 -2.26 -14.76 33.01
N ASN A 778 -1.76 -14.32 31.86
CA ASN A 778 -1.22 -15.20 30.82
C ASN A 778 -0.11 -14.49 30.03
N PHE A 779 1.14 -14.65 30.46
CA PHE A 779 2.30 -14.00 29.82
C PHE A 779 3.54 -14.88 29.82
N SER A 780 4.49 -14.50 28.97
CA SER A 780 5.87 -15.01 28.98
C SER A 780 6.80 -13.96 29.59
N THR A 781 7.72 -14.41 30.45
CA THR A 781 8.68 -13.52 31.15
C THR A 781 10.07 -13.62 30.54
N TYR A 782 10.72 -12.47 30.38
CA TYR A 782 12.06 -12.33 29.81
C TYR A 782 12.97 -11.53 30.75
N LEU A 783 14.19 -12.02 31.00
CA LEU A 783 15.21 -11.33 31.78
C LEU A 783 16.16 -10.57 30.86
N LEU A 784 16.45 -9.31 31.17
CA LEU A 784 17.53 -8.56 30.52
C LEU A 784 18.91 -9.07 31.00
N SER A 785 19.30 -10.26 30.53
CA SER A 785 20.54 -10.93 30.91
C SER A 785 21.73 -10.47 30.06
N SER A 786 22.94 -10.66 30.59
CA SER A 786 24.19 -10.33 29.88
C SER A 786 24.40 -11.15 28.60
N GLU A 787 23.72 -12.29 28.44
CA GLU A 787 23.78 -13.15 27.26
C GLU A 787 23.28 -12.45 26.00
N TYR A 788 22.22 -11.64 26.11
CA TYR A 788 21.62 -10.94 24.97
C TYR A 788 22.10 -9.49 24.83
N LYS A 789 23.03 -9.04 25.69
CA LYS A 789 23.45 -7.64 25.84
C LYS A 789 24.51 -7.25 24.81
N LYS A 790 24.29 -6.10 24.15
CA LYS A 790 25.30 -5.40 23.37
C LYS A 790 25.47 -3.96 23.85
N GLU A 791 26.69 -3.58 24.21
CA GLU A 791 27.00 -2.25 24.75
C GLU A 791 27.52 -1.30 23.68
N PHE A 792 27.11 -0.03 23.76
CA PHE A 792 27.50 1.05 22.86
C PHE A 792 28.38 2.09 23.58
N SER A 793 29.16 2.86 22.82
CA SER A 793 30.07 3.89 23.36
C SER A 793 29.37 5.02 24.12
N THR A 794 28.05 5.15 23.97
CA THR A 794 27.19 6.12 24.67
C THR A 794 26.76 5.65 26.08
N GLY A 795 27.12 4.41 26.45
CA GLY A 795 26.70 3.74 27.69
C GLY A 795 25.30 3.11 27.59
N TRP A 796 24.65 3.18 26.43
CA TRP A 796 23.40 2.47 26.16
C TRP A 796 23.67 1.01 25.80
N CYS A 797 22.76 0.14 26.19
CA CYS A 797 22.81 -1.29 25.91
C CYS A 797 21.59 -1.71 25.10
N LYS A 798 21.80 -2.47 24.02
CA LYS A 798 20.76 -3.16 23.26
C LYS A 798 20.69 -4.61 23.72
N TYR A 799 19.52 -5.07 24.08
CA TYR A 799 19.21 -6.48 24.31
C TYR A 799 18.40 -7.01 23.14
N THR A 800 18.71 -8.22 22.65
CA THR A 800 17.91 -8.90 21.61
C THR A 800 17.63 -10.32 22.05
N ILE A 801 16.44 -10.55 22.59
CA ILE A 801 16.05 -11.79 23.26
C ILE A 801 15.11 -12.58 22.34
N PRO A 802 15.41 -13.85 22.00
CA PRO A 802 14.45 -14.70 21.31
C PRO A 802 13.22 -14.93 22.19
N LEU A 803 12.00 -14.71 21.66
CA LEU A 803 10.75 -14.91 22.42
C LEU A 803 10.52 -16.38 22.79
N SER A 804 11.20 -17.31 22.11
CA SER A 804 11.24 -18.73 22.47
C SER A 804 12.04 -19.01 23.75
N ASP A 805 12.88 -18.07 24.19
CA ASP A 805 13.79 -18.21 25.33
C ASP A 805 13.24 -17.48 26.57
N TYR A 806 12.08 -17.95 27.03
CA TYR A 806 11.38 -17.43 28.20
C TYR A 806 11.86 -18.10 29.49
N ILE A 807 11.67 -17.43 30.63
CA ILE A 807 12.09 -17.98 31.94
C ILE A 807 11.21 -19.19 32.32
N SER A 808 11.86 -20.27 32.74
CA SER A 808 11.21 -21.49 33.26
C SER A 808 10.32 -21.16 34.47
N GLY A 809 9.01 -21.26 34.31
CA GLY A 809 8.00 -20.89 35.31
C GLY A 809 6.90 -19.97 34.77
N SER A 810 7.18 -19.24 33.68
CA SER A 810 6.18 -18.46 32.93
C SER A 810 5.52 -19.28 31.82
N THR A 811 4.41 -18.77 31.24
CA THR A 811 3.73 -19.45 30.13
C THR A 811 4.61 -19.44 28.88
N SER A 812 4.61 -20.55 28.14
CA SER A 812 5.30 -20.64 26.85
C SER A 812 4.80 -19.59 25.86
N TRP A 813 5.73 -18.95 25.15
CA TRP A 813 5.41 -17.97 24.10
C TRP A 813 4.42 -18.49 23.06
N ASP A 814 4.44 -19.79 22.75
CA ASP A 814 3.53 -20.40 21.79
C ASP A 814 2.05 -20.35 22.21
N LEU A 815 1.78 -20.26 23.52
CA LEU A 815 0.44 -20.12 24.09
C LEU A 815 0.01 -18.66 24.31
N VAL A 816 0.97 -17.73 24.29
CA VAL A 816 0.74 -16.30 24.56
C VAL A 816 0.62 -15.48 23.27
N LYS A 817 1.44 -15.81 22.27
CA LYS A 817 1.63 -14.99 21.05
C LYS A 817 0.37 -14.62 20.28
N ASN A 818 -0.72 -15.38 20.40
CA ASN A 818 -1.95 -15.11 19.66
C ASN A 818 -2.74 -13.93 20.25
N LEU A 819 -2.55 -13.62 21.53
CA LEU A 819 -3.29 -12.57 22.25
C LEU A 819 -2.39 -11.89 23.29
N VAL A 820 -1.82 -10.75 22.91
CA VAL A 820 -0.98 -9.92 23.79
C VAL A 820 -1.67 -8.58 24.03
N LYS A 821 -2.04 -8.28 25.29
CA LYS A 821 -2.69 -7.01 25.68
C LYS A 821 -1.72 -6.03 26.33
N ASP A 822 -0.74 -6.55 27.07
CA ASP A 822 0.09 -5.77 28.00
C ASP A 822 1.57 -6.15 27.95
N ILE A 823 2.39 -5.19 28.34
CA ILE A 823 3.80 -5.42 28.67
C ILE A 823 4.10 -4.84 30.05
N ARG A 824 4.50 -5.69 31.01
CA ARG A 824 4.91 -5.29 32.36
C ARG A 824 6.43 -5.34 32.49
N ILE A 825 7.03 -4.22 32.85
CA ILE A 825 8.44 -4.16 33.26
C ILE A 825 8.46 -4.23 34.78
N TRP A 826 9.25 -5.14 35.34
CA TRP A 826 9.44 -5.21 36.78
C TRP A 826 10.91 -5.38 37.14
N VAL A 827 11.28 -4.80 38.28
CA VAL A 827 12.68 -4.72 38.72
C VAL A 827 12.79 -5.27 40.11
N LYS A 828 13.82 -6.08 40.36
CA LYS A 828 14.16 -6.64 41.67
C LYS A 828 15.60 -6.28 42.03
N GLY A 829 15.81 -5.74 43.23
CA GLY A 829 17.12 -5.32 43.72
C GLY A 829 17.18 -5.20 45.24
N SER A 830 18.36 -4.95 45.79
CA SER A 830 18.56 -4.81 47.25
C SER A 830 19.35 -3.54 47.56
N ASN A 831 18.82 -2.70 48.46
CA ASN A 831 19.47 -1.45 48.91
C ASN A 831 19.99 -0.57 47.76
N TRP A 832 19.16 -0.36 46.73
CA TRP A 832 19.57 0.32 45.51
C TRP A 832 18.63 1.48 45.16
N SER A 833 19.23 2.65 44.89
CA SER A 833 18.51 3.83 44.41
C SER A 833 19.15 4.29 43.10
N GLY A 834 18.35 4.42 42.04
CA GLY A 834 18.87 4.71 40.71
C GLY A 834 17.78 4.84 39.65
N THR A 835 18.19 5.18 38.43
CA THR A 835 17.26 5.37 37.30
C THR A 835 17.66 4.47 36.14
N ILE A 836 16.67 3.72 35.64
CA ILE A 836 16.78 2.92 34.42
C ILE A 836 16.05 3.68 33.30
N GLU A 837 16.74 3.88 32.18
CA GLU A 837 16.26 4.66 31.05
C GLU A 837 16.04 3.75 29.85
N PHE A 838 14.89 3.83 29.19
CA PHE A 838 14.54 3.04 28.00
C PHE A 838 14.34 3.98 26.80
N ALA A 839 15.08 3.74 25.72
CA ALA A 839 15.00 4.54 24.50
C ALA A 839 14.19 3.88 23.38
N ARG A 840 14.00 2.55 23.46
CA ARG A 840 13.26 1.75 22.47
C ARG A 840 12.94 0.38 23.05
N ILE A 841 11.69 -0.06 22.93
CA ILE A 841 11.27 -1.44 23.20
C ILE A 841 10.45 -1.89 21.99
N ILE A 842 10.83 -3.00 21.37
CA ILE A 842 10.21 -3.50 20.13
C ILE A 842 10.05 -5.01 20.21
N THR A 843 8.86 -5.51 19.89
CA THR A 843 8.68 -6.92 19.48
C THR A 843 8.75 -7.01 17.96
N PHE A 844 9.57 -7.90 17.43
CA PHE A 844 9.76 -8.00 15.98
C PHE A 844 9.85 -9.44 15.48
N GLY A 845 9.54 -9.63 14.21
CA GLY A 845 9.63 -10.90 13.49
C GLY A 845 10.18 -10.76 12.08
N ASP A 846 10.18 -11.86 11.35
CA ASP A 846 10.67 -11.95 9.98
C ASP A 846 9.54 -12.26 9.01
N ARG A 847 9.63 -11.71 7.80
CA ARG A 847 8.68 -11.98 6.70
C ARG A 847 8.98 -13.28 5.90
N TRP A 848 10.14 -13.89 6.11
CA TRP A 848 10.64 -15.01 5.32
C TRP A 848 10.27 -16.35 5.98
N GLN A 849 9.76 -17.29 5.18
CA GLN A 849 9.63 -18.69 5.61
C GLN A 849 11.04 -19.27 5.77
N LYS A 850 11.29 -20.07 6.80
CA LYS A 850 12.62 -20.62 7.09
C LYS A 850 12.57 -22.11 7.39
N SER A 851 13.63 -22.81 7.03
CA SER A 851 13.84 -24.24 7.32
C SER A 851 15.30 -24.49 7.68
N ASN A 852 15.56 -25.09 8.84
CA ASN A 852 16.89 -25.47 9.34
C ASN A 852 17.93 -24.32 9.32
N VAL A 853 17.47 -23.08 9.52
CA VAL A 853 18.30 -21.86 9.52
C VAL A 853 17.74 -20.86 10.52
N GLU A 854 18.62 -20.25 11.30
CA GLU A 854 18.31 -19.05 12.08
C GLU A 854 18.47 -17.81 11.21
N VAL A 855 17.47 -16.93 11.27
CA VAL A 855 17.37 -15.76 10.40
C VAL A 855 17.24 -14.53 11.29
N LYS A 856 17.98 -13.48 10.97
CA LYS A 856 17.87 -12.19 11.64
C LYS A 856 18.01 -11.06 10.63
N GLY A 857 17.03 -10.16 10.58
CA GLY A 857 17.19 -8.86 9.93
C GLY A 857 18.20 -8.01 10.70
N VAL A 858 19.28 -7.59 10.03
CA VAL A 858 20.37 -6.80 10.61
C VAL A 858 20.61 -5.52 9.82
N ASN A 859 21.18 -4.49 10.44
CA ASN A 859 21.52 -3.26 9.74
C ASN A 859 22.72 -2.53 10.33
N ASN A 860 23.32 -1.65 9.53
CA ASN A 860 24.53 -0.90 9.89
C ASN A 860 24.35 0.20 10.95
N TYR A 861 23.13 0.42 11.46
CA TYR A 861 22.87 1.33 12.56
C TYR A 861 22.75 0.59 13.88
N ASP A 862 21.88 -0.41 13.92
CA ASP A 862 21.41 -1.03 15.16
C ASP A 862 22.24 -2.27 15.53
N ASP A 863 23.05 -2.81 14.61
CA ASP A 863 23.83 -4.04 14.80
C ASP A 863 25.32 -3.75 14.56
N PRO A 864 26.10 -3.41 15.60
CA PRO A 864 27.51 -3.05 15.44
C PRO A 864 28.41 -4.21 14.97
N ASP A 865 27.99 -5.47 15.16
CA ASP A 865 28.70 -6.65 14.66
C ASP A 865 28.37 -6.94 13.17
N PHE A 866 27.37 -6.24 12.61
CA PHE A 866 27.04 -6.37 11.20
C PHE A 866 28.16 -5.75 10.35
N PRO A 867 28.74 -6.50 9.40
CA PRO A 867 29.76 -5.98 8.50
C PRO A 867 29.19 -4.85 7.64
N ASN A 868 29.59 -3.60 7.91
CA ASN A 868 29.00 -2.45 7.24
C ASN A 868 29.28 -2.47 5.72
N PRO A 869 28.24 -2.55 4.86
CA PRO A 869 28.42 -2.56 3.41
C PRO A 869 29.15 -1.32 2.89
N PHE A 870 28.97 -0.17 3.54
CA PHE A 870 29.60 1.08 3.13
C PHE A 870 31.12 1.12 3.32
N ASP A 871 31.73 0.15 3.98
CA ASP A 871 33.19 0.05 4.07
C ASP A 871 33.82 -0.37 2.73
N SER A 872 33.08 -1.10 1.88
CA SER A 872 33.51 -1.46 0.52
C SER A 872 33.39 -0.29 -0.48
N PRO A 873 34.47 0.08 -1.19
CA PRO A 873 34.41 1.04 -2.30
C PRO A 873 33.45 0.64 -3.43
N GLU A 874 33.38 -0.66 -3.73
CA GLU A 874 32.52 -1.25 -4.75
C GLU A 874 31.05 -1.07 -4.37
N PHE A 875 30.70 -1.40 -3.11
CA PHE A 875 29.35 -1.21 -2.59
C PHE A 875 28.95 0.26 -2.59
N ARG A 876 29.83 1.18 -2.13
CA ARG A 876 29.55 2.63 -2.18
C ARG A 876 29.26 3.13 -3.61
N SER A 877 30.01 2.61 -4.59
CA SER A 877 29.84 2.98 -6.00
C SER A 877 28.52 2.45 -6.55
N TYR A 878 28.18 1.21 -6.20
CA TYR A 878 26.88 0.61 -6.49
C TYR A 878 25.73 1.40 -5.87
N TYR A 879 25.79 1.65 -4.56
CA TYR A 879 24.75 2.31 -3.80
C TYR A 879 24.51 3.75 -4.29
N LYS A 880 25.58 4.49 -4.60
CA LYS A 880 25.47 5.84 -5.18
C LYS A 880 24.77 5.81 -6.55
N ARG A 881 25.01 4.78 -7.36
CA ARG A 881 24.30 4.61 -8.64
C ARG A 881 22.82 4.26 -8.43
N MET A 882 22.51 3.43 -7.44
CA MET A 882 21.13 2.98 -7.19
C MET A 882 20.28 3.99 -6.41
N TYR A 883 20.87 4.78 -5.50
CA TYR A 883 20.16 5.62 -4.52
C TYR A 883 20.63 7.09 -4.48
N LYS A 884 21.46 7.52 -5.46
CA LYS A 884 22.08 8.86 -5.64
C LYS A 884 23.06 9.33 -4.57
N SER A 885 22.84 8.98 -3.31
CA SER A 885 23.68 9.35 -2.17
C SER A 885 23.80 8.19 -1.20
N THR A 886 25.02 7.99 -0.70
CA THR A 886 25.38 7.03 0.36
C THR A 886 25.22 7.61 1.77
N LYS A 887 25.08 8.95 1.87
CA LYS A 887 24.99 9.67 3.15
C LYS A 887 23.68 10.44 3.28
N THR A 888 23.27 10.65 4.53
CA THR A 888 22.15 11.53 4.92
C THR A 888 22.56 13.00 4.79
N SER A 889 21.60 13.92 4.94
CA SER A 889 21.88 15.37 5.00
C SER A 889 22.78 15.76 6.18
N GLU A 890 22.82 14.95 7.23
CA GLU A 890 23.66 15.12 8.43
C GLU A 890 25.08 14.55 8.24
N GLY A 891 25.41 13.98 7.08
CA GLY A 891 26.73 13.42 6.78
C GLY A 891 26.99 12.00 7.32
N LYS A 892 25.97 11.38 7.96
CA LYS A 892 25.97 9.99 8.43
C LYS A 892 25.76 9.03 7.24
N TRP A 893 26.25 7.79 7.34
CA TRP A 893 25.91 6.75 6.35
C TRP A 893 24.40 6.53 6.34
N LYS A 894 23.80 6.17 5.21
CA LYS A 894 22.39 5.76 5.19
C LYS A 894 22.21 4.41 5.88
N LYS A 895 21.00 4.16 6.41
CA LYS A 895 20.63 2.86 6.98
C LYS A 895 20.54 1.86 5.83
N GLU A 896 21.31 0.79 5.93
CA GLU A 896 21.29 -0.35 5.01
C GLU A 896 21.06 -1.62 5.81
N SER A 897 20.13 -2.44 5.31
CA SER A 897 19.66 -3.64 5.98
C SER A 897 20.02 -4.87 5.17
N ALA A 898 20.33 -5.96 5.83
CA ALA A 898 20.63 -7.24 5.20
C ALA A 898 19.97 -8.35 6.00
N LEU A 899 19.93 -9.55 5.42
CA LEU A 899 19.48 -10.73 6.12
C LEU A 899 20.69 -11.57 6.54
N SER A 900 20.78 -11.85 7.84
CA SER A 900 21.75 -12.79 8.42
C SER A 900 21.15 -14.20 8.42
N LEU A 901 21.88 -15.15 7.85
CA LEU A 901 21.52 -16.57 7.80
C LEU A 901 22.58 -17.39 8.55
N LEU A 902 22.15 -18.09 9.61
CA LEU A 902 23.02 -18.95 10.41
C LEU A 902 22.48 -20.40 10.38
N PRO A 903 23.25 -21.38 9.85
CA PRO A 903 22.87 -22.79 9.90
C PRO A 903 22.67 -23.28 11.34
N ILE A 904 21.62 -24.09 11.58
CA ILE A 904 21.40 -24.71 12.89
C ILE A 904 22.44 -25.82 13.11
N SER A 905 22.97 -25.93 14.34
CA SER A 905 24.03 -26.90 14.66
C SER A 905 23.58 -28.34 14.37
N GLY A 906 24.34 -29.06 13.53
CA GLY A 906 24.06 -30.44 13.13
C GLY A 906 23.36 -30.58 11.78
N ASP A 907 22.75 -29.51 11.26
CA ASP A 907 22.17 -29.49 9.92
C ASP A 907 23.19 -28.96 8.91
N THR A 908 23.33 -29.68 7.79
CA THR A 908 24.22 -29.26 6.69
C THR A 908 23.49 -28.46 5.61
N SER A 909 22.18 -28.29 5.71
CA SER A 909 21.35 -27.60 4.71
C SER A 909 20.23 -26.80 5.36
N GLY A 910 19.98 -25.60 4.86
CA GLY A 910 18.92 -24.71 5.33
C GLY A 910 18.56 -23.67 4.30
N TYR A 911 17.35 -23.12 4.38
CA TYR A 911 16.88 -22.13 3.43
C TYR A 911 15.87 -21.15 4.01
N ILE A 912 15.78 -20.00 3.34
CA ILE A 912 14.69 -19.06 3.45
C ILE A 912 13.88 -19.02 2.14
N GLN A 913 12.59 -18.76 2.25
CA GLN A 913 11.69 -18.73 1.11
C GLN A 913 10.66 -17.59 1.24
N GLN A 914 10.32 -17.00 0.10
CA GLN A 914 9.20 -16.10 -0.03
C GLN A 914 8.31 -16.57 -1.18
N THR A 915 7.00 -16.60 -0.91
CA THR A 915 5.96 -16.87 -1.91
C THR A 915 5.20 -15.59 -2.19
N PHE A 916 5.16 -15.17 -3.44
CA PHE A 916 4.45 -13.99 -3.90
C PHE A 916 3.00 -14.35 -4.22
N ILE A 917 2.07 -13.52 -3.74
CA ILE A 917 0.63 -13.65 -4.06
C ILE A 917 0.39 -13.40 -5.55
N SER A 918 1.12 -12.46 -6.14
CA SER A 918 1.07 -12.16 -7.57
C SER A 918 2.41 -12.46 -8.20
N ALA A 919 2.37 -13.13 -9.35
CA ALA A 919 3.58 -13.49 -10.09
C ALA A 919 4.39 -12.24 -10.48
N ARG A 920 5.72 -12.38 -10.46
CA ARG A 920 6.68 -11.33 -10.82
C ARG A 920 7.23 -11.60 -12.21
N ASP A 921 7.26 -10.56 -13.05
CA ASP A 921 7.79 -10.65 -14.42
C ASP A 921 9.27 -10.24 -14.50
N PHE A 922 10.13 -11.22 -14.76
CA PHE A 922 11.58 -11.09 -14.95
C PHE A 922 11.94 -11.08 -16.45
N SER A 923 10.99 -11.28 -17.37
CA SER A 923 11.22 -11.48 -18.82
C SER A 923 11.90 -10.30 -19.52
N ASN A 924 11.82 -9.10 -18.94
CA ASN A 924 12.46 -7.90 -19.46
C ASN A 924 13.95 -7.79 -19.11
N TYR A 925 14.49 -8.70 -18.29
CA TYR A 925 15.87 -8.69 -17.78
C TYR A 925 16.65 -9.93 -18.22
N ARG A 926 17.97 -9.91 -18.07
CA ARG A 926 18.85 -11.02 -18.50
C ARG A 926 19.84 -11.45 -17.42
N GLN A 927 19.77 -10.84 -16.23
CA GLN A 927 20.70 -11.08 -15.15
C GLN A 927 20.06 -10.76 -13.81
N ILE A 928 20.27 -11.62 -12.82
CA ILE A 928 19.98 -11.34 -11.40
C ILE A 928 21.29 -11.09 -10.66
N ASN A 929 21.25 -10.20 -9.67
CA ASN A 929 22.42 -9.82 -8.88
C ASN A 929 22.01 -9.78 -7.42
N PHE A 930 22.96 -10.10 -6.54
CA PHE A 930 22.83 -9.88 -5.10
C PHE A 930 24.20 -9.65 -4.47
N TRP A 931 24.21 -9.11 -3.26
CA TRP A 931 25.39 -8.96 -2.44
C TRP A 931 25.44 -10.05 -1.37
N ILE A 932 26.63 -10.62 -1.16
CA ILE A 932 26.88 -11.63 -0.14
C ILE A 932 28.12 -11.25 0.67
N TYR A 933 28.06 -11.50 1.98
CA TYR A 933 29.21 -11.43 2.87
C TYR A 933 29.30 -12.73 3.67
N GLN A 934 30.53 -13.23 3.83
CA GLN A 934 30.83 -14.32 4.72
C GLN A 934 32.20 -14.13 5.39
N SER A 935 32.37 -14.68 6.59
CA SER A 935 33.68 -14.71 7.26
C SER A 935 34.44 -16.01 7.01
N LYS A 936 33.72 -17.14 6.97
CA LYS A 936 34.27 -18.46 6.66
C LYS A 936 33.14 -19.35 6.11
N GLY A 937 33.26 -19.80 4.86
CA GLY A 937 32.24 -20.68 4.27
C GLY A 937 32.86 -21.85 3.52
N GLU A 938 32.41 -23.03 3.91
CA GLU A 938 32.58 -24.28 3.17
C GLU A 938 31.17 -24.78 2.84
N GLY A 939 31.01 -25.50 1.73
CA GLY A 939 29.69 -25.91 1.20
C GLY A 939 29.22 -25.03 0.04
N ASN A 940 27.93 -25.10 -0.25
CA ASN A 940 27.30 -24.47 -1.40
C ASN A 940 26.25 -23.47 -0.95
N PHE A 941 26.18 -22.35 -1.65
CA PHE A 941 25.09 -21.39 -1.60
C PHE A 941 24.27 -21.51 -2.88
N TYR A 942 22.95 -21.49 -2.76
CA TYR A 942 22.06 -21.56 -3.91
C TYR A 942 20.94 -20.53 -3.87
N LEU A 943 20.50 -20.14 -5.06
CA LEU A 943 19.32 -19.33 -5.31
C LEU A 943 18.42 -20.10 -6.27
N LYS A 944 17.17 -20.34 -5.86
CA LYS A 944 16.10 -20.88 -6.71
C LYS A 944 14.98 -19.87 -6.87
N PHE A 945 14.42 -19.73 -8.06
CA PHE A 945 13.21 -18.95 -8.28
C PHE A 945 12.42 -19.47 -9.46
N GLY A 946 11.09 -19.41 -9.38
CA GLY A 946 10.20 -20.03 -10.37
C GLY A 946 8.73 -19.90 -9.99
N GLN A 947 7.87 -20.65 -10.67
CA GLN A 947 6.49 -20.85 -10.25
C GLN A 947 6.44 -21.67 -8.97
N ASP A 948 7.28 -22.71 -8.89
CA ASP A 948 7.43 -23.58 -7.74
C ASP A 948 8.90 -24.00 -7.60
N VAL A 949 9.53 -23.65 -6.47
CA VAL A 949 10.96 -23.94 -6.23
C VAL A 949 11.28 -25.42 -5.97
N GLU A 950 10.27 -26.29 -5.94
CA GLU A 950 10.45 -27.74 -5.87
C GLU A 950 10.36 -28.42 -7.24
N THR A 951 9.55 -27.91 -8.16
CA THR A 951 9.20 -28.63 -9.41
C THR A 951 9.41 -27.84 -10.70
N ASN A 952 9.30 -26.51 -10.67
CA ASN A 952 9.35 -25.65 -11.86
C ASN A 952 10.12 -24.37 -11.54
N TYR A 953 11.46 -24.44 -11.63
CA TYR A 953 12.33 -23.34 -11.22
C TYR A 953 13.62 -23.22 -12.03
N TYR A 954 14.19 -22.01 -11.95
CA TYR A 954 15.57 -21.72 -12.29
C TYR A 954 16.44 -21.79 -11.04
N SER A 955 17.63 -22.38 -11.14
CA SER A 955 18.58 -22.43 -10.04
C SER A 955 19.97 -21.97 -10.41
N TYR A 956 20.68 -21.45 -9.42
CA TYR A 956 22.11 -21.19 -9.48
C TYR A 956 22.74 -21.61 -8.17
N THR A 957 23.84 -22.35 -8.25
CA THR A 957 24.59 -22.84 -7.10
C THR A 957 26.04 -22.40 -7.22
N THR A 958 26.62 -21.90 -6.14
CA THR A 958 28.03 -21.51 -6.08
C THR A 958 28.67 -22.04 -4.81
N ALA A 959 29.90 -22.52 -4.93
CA ALA A 959 30.67 -22.95 -3.76
C ALA A 959 31.01 -21.72 -2.90
N LEU A 960 30.71 -21.76 -1.60
CA LEU A 960 31.06 -20.67 -0.68
C LEU A 960 32.57 -20.47 -0.62
N SER A 961 33.37 -21.51 -0.85
CA SER A 961 34.84 -21.40 -0.93
C SER A 961 35.34 -20.50 -2.08
N SER A 962 34.49 -20.21 -3.08
CA SER A 962 34.79 -19.30 -4.18
C SER A 962 34.47 -17.83 -3.89
N VAL A 963 33.69 -17.56 -2.85
CA VAL A 963 33.30 -16.22 -2.43
C VAL A 963 34.36 -15.68 -1.47
N THR A 964 34.93 -14.51 -1.77
CA THR A 964 35.99 -13.97 -0.94
C THR A 964 35.49 -13.62 0.46
N CYS A 965 36.19 -14.10 1.50
CA CYS A 965 35.82 -13.84 2.88
C CYS A 965 36.11 -12.40 3.34
N ASN A 966 35.40 -11.99 4.39
CA ASN A 966 35.55 -10.72 5.10
C ASN A 966 35.38 -9.47 4.22
N GLN A 967 34.63 -9.59 3.13
CA GLN A 967 34.27 -8.48 2.26
C GLN A 967 32.91 -8.74 1.61
N TRP A 968 32.21 -7.65 1.26
CA TRP A 968 30.98 -7.72 0.49
C TRP A 968 31.32 -8.02 -0.97
N VAL A 969 30.83 -9.16 -1.46
CA VAL A 969 31.03 -9.61 -2.83
C VAL A 969 29.72 -9.49 -3.58
N LYS A 970 29.76 -8.85 -4.75
CA LYS A 970 28.61 -8.80 -5.65
C LYS A 970 28.60 -10.04 -6.55
N ILE A 971 27.56 -10.85 -6.45
CA ILE A 971 27.31 -11.99 -7.33
C ILE A 971 26.43 -11.53 -8.49
N GLN A 972 26.81 -11.91 -9.71
CA GLN A 972 26.13 -11.54 -10.96
C GLN A 972 25.85 -12.81 -11.75
N ILE A 973 24.57 -13.14 -11.92
CA ILE A 973 24.14 -14.39 -12.55
C ILE A 973 23.38 -14.05 -13.83
N PRO A 974 24.04 -14.10 -15.00
CA PRO A 974 23.35 -14.07 -16.29
C PRO A 974 22.35 -15.22 -16.38
N PHE A 975 21.17 -14.95 -16.94
CA PHE A 975 20.12 -15.96 -17.08
C PHE A 975 20.54 -17.16 -17.96
N SER A 976 21.53 -16.98 -18.82
CA SER A 976 22.13 -18.07 -19.60
C SER A 976 22.94 -19.07 -18.77
N GLN A 977 23.25 -18.76 -17.51
CA GLN A 977 23.97 -19.64 -16.58
C GLN A 977 23.04 -20.35 -15.58
N LEU A 978 21.73 -20.09 -15.64
CA LEU A 978 20.76 -20.76 -14.77
C LEU A 978 20.54 -22.20 -15.21
N GLU A 979 20.52 -23.10 -14.25
CA GLU A 979 20.01 -24.45 -14.42
C GLU A 979 18.46 -24.40 -14.43
N ILE A 980 17.83 -25.31 -15.16
CA ILE A 980 16.38 -25.33 -15.38
C ILE A 980 15.85 -26.69 -14.94
N GLU A 981 14.91 -26.69 -14.01
CA GLU A 981 14.11 -27.85 -13.61
C GLU A 981 12.66 -27.63 -14.04
N GLY A 982 12.05 -28.60 -14.73
CA GLY A 982 10.67 -28.48 -15.23
C GLY A 982 10.52 -27.55 -16.45
N SER A 983 9.46 -26.73 -16.47
CA SER A 983 9.20 -25.74 -17.54
C SER A 983 8.85 -24.34 -16.99
N PRO A 984 9.73 -23.73 -16.18
CA PRO A 984 9.48 -22.43 -15.56
C PRO A 984 9.42 -21.31 -16.60
N SER A 985 8.68 -20.25 -16.27
CA SER A 985 8.59 -19.02 -17.06
C SER A 985 9.12 -17.80 -16.31
N PHE A 986 9.96 -17.00 -16.96
CA PHE A 986 10.40 -15.71 -16.42
C PHE A 986 9.26 -14.71 -16.22
N SER A 987 8.10 -14.87 -16.88
CA SER A 987 6.95 -13.97 -16.65
C SER A 987 6.12 -14.35 -15.43
N GLU A 988 6.33 -15.53 -14.84
CA GLU A 988 5.45 -16.14 -13.84
C GLU A 988 6.21 -16.54 -12.57
N ILE A 989 7.14 -15.71 -12.09
CA ILE A 989 7.91 -16.01 -10.87
C ILE A 989 7.03 -15.81 -9.63
N LYS A 990 6.63 -16.90 -8.97
CA LYS A 990 5.81 -16.89 -7.75
C LYS A 990 6.61 -17.19 -6.49
N GLN A 991 7.78 -17.81 -6.60
CA GLN A 991 8.61 -18.14 -5.44
C GLN A 991 10.08 -17.78 -5.65
N ILE A 992 10.72 -17.41 -4.55
CA ILE A 992 12.17 -17.29 -4.44
C ILE A 992 12.62 -18.01 -3.17
N ARG A 993 13.65 -18.85 -3.29
CA ARG A 993 14.29 -19.58 -2.20
C ARG A 993 15.79 -19.33 -2.24
N ILE A 994 16.35 -19.01 -1.09
CA ILE A 994 17.78 -18.79 -0.92
C ILE A 994 18.24 -19.72 0.19
N GLY A 995 19.26 -20.50 -0.06
CA GLY A 995 19.70 -21.49 0.90
C GLY A 995 21.14 -21.91 0.72
N PHE A 996 21.51 -22.88 1.53
CA PHE A 996 22.83 -23.46 1.54
C PHE A 996 22.76 -24.96 1.75
N ASP A 997 23.72 -25.68 1.17
CA ASP A 997 23.84 -27.15 1.23
C ASP A 997 25.28 -27.56 1.50
N GLY A 998 25.46 -28.59 2.33
CA GLY A 998 26.78 -29.10 2.72
C GLY A 998 27.60 -28.12 3.55
N VAL A 999 26.97 -27.15 4.23
CA VAL A 999 27.68 -26.15 5.05
C VAL A 999 28.04 -26.75 6.40
N THR A 1000 29.32 -26.66 6.76
CA THR A 1000 29.88 -27.14 8.02
C THR A 1000 30.31 -25.99 8.95
N THR A 1001 30.11 -24.73 8.53
CA THR A 1001 30.58 -23.56 9.27
C THR A 1001 29.49 -23.00 10.20
N CYS A 1002 29.91 -22.57 11.40
CA CYS A 1002 29.03 -21.97 12.40
C CYS A 1002 29.04 -20.42 12.35
N THR A 1003 29.30 -19.81 11.18
CA THR A 1003 29.34 -18.34 11.04
C THR A 1003 28.21 -17.85 10.15
N PRO A 1004 27.62 -16.69 10.45
CA PRO A 1004 26.51 -16.15 9.66
C PRO A 1004 26.96 -15.75 8.26
N ILE A 1005 26.08 -15.99 7.29
CA ILE A 1005 26.17 -15.49 5.92
C ILE A 1005 25.18 -14.35 5.78
N TYR A 1006 25.63 -13.20 5.27
CA TYR A 1006 24.75 -12.05 5.06
C TYR A 1006 24.42 -11.88 3.59
N ILE A 1007 23.16 -11.55 3.32
CA ILE A 1007 22.66 -11.31 1.97
C ILE A 1007 21.99 -9.95 1.93
N ASP A 1008 22.31 -9.19 0.90
CA ASP A 1008 21.80 -7.83 0.71
C ASP A 1008 21.43 -7.60 -0.77
N ASP A 1009 20.50 -6.67 -1.00
CA ASP A 1009 20.09 -6.10 -2.28
C ASP A 1009 20.01 -7.12 -3.45
N ILE A 1010 18.85 -7.75 -3.64
CA ILE A 1010 18.57 -8.62 -4.79
C ILE A 1010 17.89 -7.80 -5.90
N TYR A 1011 18.51 -7.72 -7.07
CA TYR A 1011 17.99 -6.90 -8.17
C TYR A 1011 18.33 -7.43 -9.56
N LEU A 1012 17.47 -7.11 -10.51
CA LEU A 1012 17.57 -7.54 -11.91
C LEU A 1012 18.24 -6.48 -12.77
N THR A 1013 19.08 -6.90 -13.72
CA THR A 1013 19.76 -6.05 -14.71
C THR A 1013 19.80 -6.69 -16.11
N GLY A 1014 20.42 -6.02 -17.08
CA GLY A 1014 20.51 -6.51 -18.45
C GLY A 1014 19.18 -6.37 -19.17
N VAL A 1015 18.60 -5.17 -19.10
CA VAL A 1015 17.30 -4.85 -19.70
C VAL A 1015 17.34 -5.14 -21.20
N SER A 1016 16.41 -5.98 -21.67
CA SER A 1016 16.27 -6.32 -23.08
C SER A 1016 15.38 -5.30 -23.78
N GLU A 1017 15.96 -4.50 -24.67
CA GLU A 1017 15.18 -3.65 -25.56
C GLU A 1017 14.43 -4.49 -26.61
N LYS A 1018 13.16 -4.15 -26.86
CA LYS A 1018 12.31 -4.83 -27.84
C LYS A 1018 12.29 -3.99 -29.12
N ASN A 1019 12.81 -4.54 -30.21
CA ASN A 1019 12.91 -3.89 -31.52
C ASN A 1019 11.97 -4.57 -32.52
N GLY A 1020 11.27 -3.78 -33.35
CA GLY A 1020 10.34 -4.29 -34.36
C GLY A 1020 10.35 -3.48 -35.65
N TRP A 1021 10.01 -4.14 -36.77
CA TRP A 1021 9.81 -3.52 -38.08
C TRP A 1021 8.42 -3.87 -38.60
N ALA A 1022 7.76 -2.91 -39.24
CA ALA A 1022 6.47 -3.11 -39.91
C ALA A 1022 6.48 -2.41 -41.26
N GLN A 1023 5.83 -2.98 -42.27
CA GLN A 1023 5.75 -2.41 -43.61
C GLN A 1023 4.36 -2.59 -44.18
N ARG A 1024 3.94 -1.69 -45.06
CA ARG A 1024 2.65 -1.78 -45.74
C ARG A 1024 2.72 -1.16 -47.12
N TYR A 1025 2.13 -1.81 -48.10
CA TYR A 1025 2.03 -1.32 -49.48
C TYR A 1025 0.60 -1.44 -49.98
N ILE A 1026 0.05 -0.36 -50.51
CA ILE A 1026 -1.28 -0.33 -51.13
C ILE A 1026 -1.13 0.14 -52.56
N VAL A 1027 -1.74 -0.60 -53.48
CA VAL A 1027 -1.92 -0.18 -54.87
C VAL A 1027 -3.42 -0.14 -55.17
N ARG A 1028 -3.94 1.04 -55.46
CA ARG A 1028 -5.34 1.24 -55.86
C ARG A 1028 -5.40 1.79 -57.28
N THR A 1029 -6.08 1.07 -58.16
CA THR A 1029 -6.28 1.44 -59.56
C THR A 1029 -7.76 1.65 -59.85
N ASN A 1030 -8.13 2.87 -60.23
CA ASN A 1030 -9.48 3.28 -60.60
C ASN A 1030 -9.57 3.42 -62.13
N PHE A 1031 -10.33 2.54 -62.76
CA PHE A 1031 -10.65 2.59 -64.19
C PHE A 1031 -11.93 3.43 -64.39
N SER A 1032 -11.79 4.76 -64.43
CA SER A 1032 -12.91 5.70 -64.49
C SER A 1032 -13.94 5.43 -63.38
N ARG A 1033 -15.24 5.47 -63.68
CA ARG A 1033 -16.34 5.13 -62.75
C ARG A 1033 -16.71 3.63 -62.71
N PHE A 1034 -16.03 2.79 -63.49
CA PHE A 1034 -16.50 1.44 -63.79
C PHE A 1034 -15.91 0.37 -62.87
N LEU A 1035 -14.64 0.52 -62.46
CA LEU A 1035 -13.95 -0.49 -61.66
C LEU A 1035 -12.86 0.14 -60.79
N THR A 1036 -12.81 -0.27 -59.53
CA THR A 1036 -11.70 0.03 -58.61
C THR A 1036 -11.09 -1.29 -58.16
N LEU A 1037 -9.80 -1.48 -58.42
CA LEU A 1037 -9.01 -2.58 -57.88
C LEU A 1037 -8.14 -2.04 -56.75
N THR A 1038 -8.12 -2.70 -55.59
CA THR A 1038 -7.21 -2.38 -54.49
C THR A 1038 -6.48 -3.65 -54.09
N THR A 1039 -5.14 -3.59 -54.08
CA THR A 1039 -4.26 -4.64 -53.57
C THR A 1039 -3.51 -4.07 -52.37
N GLU A 1040 -3.48 -4.83 -51.28
CA GLU A 1040 -2.79 -4.45 -50.04
C GLU A 1040 -1.86 -5.59 -49.60
N TYR A 1041 -0.65 -5.22 -49.20
CA TYR A 1041 0.30 -6.07 -48.50
C TYR A 1041 0.61 -5.39 -47.17
N LYS A 1042 0.52 -6.12 -46.07
CA LYS A 1042 0.79 -5.63 -44.71
C LYS A 1042 1.63 -6.66 -43.98
#